data_AF-A0A7X7AB53-F1
#
_entry.id   AF-A0A7X7AB53-F1
#
_cell.length_a   1.000
_cell.length_b   1.000
_cell.length_c   1.000
_cell.angle_alpha   90.00
_cell.angle_beta   90.00
_cell.angle_gamma   90.00
#
_symmetry.space_group_name_H-M   'P 1'
#
loop_
_entity.id
_entity.type
_entity.pdbx_description
1 polymer ?
#
loop_
_entity_poly.entity_id
_entity_poly.type
_entity_poly.pdbx_seq_one_letter_code
_entity_poly.pdbx_strand_id
1 'polypeptide(L)'
;MRKFKKIIPLLLAVIIISSCVLPIESDAARPIKLFVNGKDITELAEPKIVDDRTLVPIRFVSEELGAKVTWDGINRTVKVEKDGSSFLLRIDSQLVEYNNGGSYEITDVPAKIFNDRTFVPLRLVSNALNISIEWDNTNRYVLVDSNKANEGDPGFKVNITSQSPNDTISGKTRLQMTSSPTFAKLEGSVKYLLLDPNTAKGFVIGRGEEVLGSYEYIPGFRDNGNRVLVGAIYDKAGNFVAGDAIPIKVNIIPNVSLNGVVDGQVITGATSIGADVNFVASYVKYQLTNPNGKVTLSEVQDPIVKYNWSPNYEDNGSFSLRAIAYDETGKEYSSAPVNVQISLEQKLSLAGVKAGARVDKAVNLVASRNFDVSETEFLMRDVNTGLVTILKNIPYGSYKWIPKPEESGLKELWVRVVDTRGVSLESDPIRVTVDGSAKLFLEGIGPKQVITGATKIKATSNVAVDNVNYILTNNKSGARRVLASGQSPAVEYTYTPISGDKGDVTIHAEANFGGIKVVSDKISFKVYLGTIYGPKAVIAKDKFIPMASELAKVSQAKTGMSAALQTAQAVLETGFGQLVPVDKYTGLFSNNLFGIKGTGPAGSVTSNTWEVYNGVTYRVDAGFRAYKDVATSWADHKEFLKKERYDNLRAVMHDPIQGAWALKTAGYATDPQYPIKLMKLIKDYNLLELDKVKF
;
A
#
# COMPACT_ATOMS: atom_id res chain seq x y z
N MET A 1 67.56 -5.03 73.69
CA MET A 1 68.37 -3.93 74.25
C MET A 1 67.81 -2.63 73.70
N ARG A 2 66.99 -1.91 74.49
CA ARG A 2 67.30 -0.63 75.18
C ARG A 2 67.59 0.53 74.20
N LYS A 3 67.02 1.73 74.26
CA LYS A 3 65.88 2.36 74.97
C LYS A 3 65.93 3.86 74.57
N PHE A 4 64.77 4.50 74.31
CA PHE A 4 64.48 5.96 74.46
C PHE A 4 65.27 6.97 73.59
N LYS A 5 64.80 8.17 73.22
CA LYS A 5 63.71 9.08 73.65
C LYS A 5 63.44 10.13 72.54
N LYS A 6 62.22 10.70 72.57
CA LYS A 6 61.58 11.79 71.77
C LYS A 6 62.46 13.07 71.59
N ILE A 7 62.24 14.01 70.64
CA ILE A 7 61.24 15.12 70.67
C ILE A 7 61.38 16.06 69.41
N ILE A 8 60.23 16.53 68.86
CA ILE A 8 59.88 17.79 68.11
C ILE A 8 60.09 17.94 66.57
N PRO A 9 59.16 18.65 65.87
CA PRO A 9 58.75 18.42 64.46
C PRO A 9 59.07 19.57 63.48
N LEU A 10 58.93 19.34 62.17
CA LEU A 10 58.99 20.42 61.16
C LEU A 10 58.32 20.09 59.80
N LEU A 11 57.52 21.07 59.30
CA LEU A 11 56.97 21.33 57.94
C LEU A 11 55.97 20.30 57.34
N LEU A 12 54.70 20.58 57.03
CA LEU A 12 53.99 21.70 56.36
C LEU A 12 54.28 21.86 54.85
N ALA A 13 53.39 21.36 53.99
CA ALA A 13 52.92 22.02 52.77
C ALA A 13 51.80 21.20 52.09
N VAL A 14 50.55 21.62 52.32
CA VAL A 14 49.37 21.24 51.54
C VAL A 14 49.44 21.99 50.22
N ILE A 15 49.61 21.28 49.10
CA ILE A 15 49.57 21.88 47.76
C ILE A 15 48.09 22.02 47.36
N ILE A 16 47.55 23.21 47.56
CA ILE A 16 46.34 23.71 46.91
C ILE A 16 46.78 24.18 45.52
N ILE A 17 46.57 23.36 44.48
CA ILE A 17 46.63 23.84 43.10
C ILE A 17 45.31 24.57 42.86
N SER A 18 45.36 25.89 43.02
CA SER A 18 44.37 26.81 42.51
C SER A 18 44.30 26.64 41.00
N SER A 19 43.26 25.97 40.52
CA SER A 19 42.92 25.90 39.10
C SER A 19 42.60 27.32 38.64
N CYS A 20 43.56 27.97 37.99
CA CYS A 20 43.30 29.15 37.19
C CYS A 20 42.45 28.68 36.00
N VAL A 21 41.13 28.73 36.16
CA VAL A 21 40.20 28.64 35.03
C VAL A 21 40.38 29.95 34.29
N LEU A 22 41.16 29.94 33.21
CA LEU A 22 41.11 31.02 32.23
C LEU A 22 39.67 31.04 31.69
N PRO A 23 38.96 32.18 31.73
CA PRO A 23 37.72 32.31 30.98
C PRO A 23 38.09 32.08 29.51
N ILE A 24 37.49 31.05 28.91
CA ILE A 24 37.41 30.99 27.45
C ILE A 24 36.55 32.19 27.09
N GLU A 25 37.18 33.26 26.59
CA GLU A 25 36.44 34.30 25.90
C GLU A 25 35.76 33.62 24.71
N SER A 26 34.45 33.46 24.82
CA SER A 26 33.58 33.20 23.69
C SER A 26 33.80 34.35 22.71
N ASP A 27 34.44 34.05 21.59
CA ASP A 27 34.62 34.99 20.48
C ASP A 27 33.22 35.37 19.96
N ALA A 28 32.65 36.44 20.51
CA ALA A 28 31.39 36.99 20.06
C ALA A 28 31.63 37.50 18.64
N ALA A 29 31.10 36.79 17.65
CA ALA A 29 31.24 37.14 16.25
C ALA A 29 30.92 38.63 16.03
N ARG A 30 31.86 39.39 15.44
CA ARG A 30 31.70 40.83 15.18
C ARG A 30 30.36 41.11 14.47
N PRO A 31 29.58 42.12 14.90
CA PRO A 31 28.26 42.41 14.33
C PRO A 31 28.37 42.84 12.86
N ILE A 32 27.39 42.44 12.06
CA ILE A 32 27.30 42.78 10.63
C ILE A 32 26.73 44.18 10.50
N LYS A 33 27.38 45.05 9.70
CA LYS A 33 26.81 46.36 9.37
C LYS A 33 26.13 46.35 8.00
N LEU A 34 25.01 47.05 7.90
CA LEU A 34 24.21 47.17 6.69
C LEU A 34 24.17 48.62 6.23
N PHE A 35 24.69 48.87 5.03
CA PHE A 35 24.64 50.17 4.37
C PHE A 35 23.73 50.09 3.16
N VAL A 36 22.80 51.02 3.03
CA VAL A 36 21.94 51.19 1.85
C VAL A 36 22.20 52.56 1.25
N ASN A 37 22.67 52.61 0.00
CA ASN A 37 23.05 53.85 -0.70
C ASN A 37 24.03 54.72 0.12
N GLY A 38 24.98 54.07 0.80
CA GLY A 38 25.98 54.73 1.65
C GLY A 38 25.49 55.16 3.05
N LYS A 39 24.19 55.00 3.36
CA LYS A 39 23.61 55.27 4.69
C LYS A 39 23.71 54.02 5.58
N ASP A 40 24.30 54.14 6.76
CA ASP A 40 24.29 53.09 7.78
C ASP A 40 22.87 52.95 8.35
N ILE A 41 22.25 51.79 8.15
CA ILE A 41 20.92 51.46 8.68
C ILE A 41 20.95 50.27 9.64
N THR A 42 22.14 49.91 10.14
CA THR A 42 22.36 48.68 10.92
C THR A 42 21.44 48.59 12.15
N GLU A 43 21.27 49.68 12.91
CA GLU A 43 20.42 49.69 14.11
C GLU A 43 18.93 49.54 13.77
N LEU A 44 18.51 50.02 12.60
CA LEU A 44 17.12 49.91 12.14
C LEU A 44 16.84 48.53 11.54
N ALA A 45 17.84 47.92 10.91
CA ALA A 45 17.71 46.72 10.11
C ALA A 45 18.82 45.69 10.41
N GLU A 46 19.00 45.33 11.70
CA GLU A 46 20.07 44.44 12.15
C GLU A 46 20.06 43.11 11.37
N PRO A 47 21.11 42.81 10.58
CA PRO A 47 21.17 41.58 9.80
C PRO A 47 21.37 40.35 10.70
N LYS A 48 20.76 39.22 10.32
CA LYS A 48 20.90 37.93 10.99
C LYS A 48 21.45 36.88 10.05
N ILE A 49 22.35 36.02 10.52
CA ILE A 49 22.76 34.83 9.76
C ILE A 49 21.84 33.68 10.12
N VAL A 50 21.21 33.09 9.11
CA VAL A 50 20.38 31.88 9.22
C VAL A 50 20.73 30.99 8.03
N ASP A 51 21.12 29.74 8.28
CA ASP A 51 21.48 28.76 7.24
C ASP A 51 22.52 29.30 6.23
N ASP A 52 23.57 29.95 6.75
CA ASP A 52 24.63 30.61 5.97
C ASP A 52 24.11 31.69 4.98
N ARG A 53 22.96 32.30 5.30
CA ARG A 53 22.42 33.45 4.57
C ARG A 53 22.25 34.64 5.50
N THR A 54 22.62 35.82 4.99
CA THR A 54 22.34 37.09 5.65
C THR A 54 20.89 37.49 5.37
N LEU A 55 20.07 37.45 6.41
CA LEU A 55 18.69 37.88 6.40
C LEU A 55 18.58 39.30 6.96
N VAL A 56 17.70 40.10 6.35
CA VAL A 56 17.44 41.49 6.76
C VAL A 56 15.95 41.73 6.96
N PRO A 57 15.57 42.67 7.84
CA PRO A 57 14.19 43.14 7.94
C PRO A 57 13.71 43.77 6.62
N ILE A 58 12.82 43.07 5.90
CA ILE A 58 12.43 43.44 4.53
C ILE A 58 11.88 44.87 4.41
N ARG A 59 11.09 45.30 5.41
CA ARG A 59 10.45 46.62 5.40
C ARG A 59 11.48 47.74 5.32
N PHE A 60 12.41 47.76 6.25
CA PHE A 60 13.40 48.84 6.39
C PHE A 60 14.31 48.93 5.17
N VAL A 61 14.76 47.78 4.65
CA VAL A 61 15.61 47.77 3.45
C VAL A 61 14.83 48.22 2.22
N SER A 62 13.60 47.72 2.03
CA SER A 62 12.81 48.03 0.83
C SER A 62 12.30 49.48 0.82
N GLU A 63 11.90 50.03 1.97
CA GLU A 63 11.43 51.42 2.10
C GLU A 63 12.55 52.44 1.88
N GLU A 64 13.77 52.18 2.38
CA GLU A 64 14.95 53.01 2.07
C GLU A 64 15.32 52.98 0.58
N LEU A 65 14.89 51.95 -0.15
CA LEU A 65 15.04 51.83 -1.60
C LEU A 65 13.84 52.41 -2.38
N GLY A 66 12.90 53.07 -1.71
CA GLY A 66 11.73 53.72 -2.30
C GLY A 66 10.57 52.78 -2.62
N ALA A 67 10.59 51.53 -2.12
CA ALA A 67 9.50 50.58 -2.30
C ALA A 67 8.44 50.70 -1.19
N LYS A 68 7.19 50.40 -1.51
CA LYS A 68 6.09 50.29 -0.56
C LYS A 68 6.00 48.85 -0.04
N VAL A 69 5.88 48.67 1.28
CA VAL A 69 5.76 47.34 1.90
C VAL A 69 4.42 47.20 2.63
N THR A 70 3.65 46.18 2.26
CA THR A 70 2.34 45.86 2.87
C THR A 70 2.39 44.50 3.55
N TRP A 71 1.91 44.42 4.79
CA TRP A 71 1.76 43.16 5.54
C TRP A 71 0.30 42.75 5.60
N ASP A 72 0.00 41.49 5.26
CA ASP A 72 -1.29 40.85 5.49
C ASP A 72 -1.14 39.80 6.60
N GLY A 73 -1.72 40.09 7.77
CA GLY A 73 -1.66 39.20 8.93
C GLY A 73 -2.51 37.94 8.81
N ILE A 74 -3.57 37.96 7.99
CA ILE A 74 -4.47 36.80 7.81
C ILE A 74 -3.76 35.76 6.96
N ASN A 75 -3.22 36.19 5.82
CA ASN A 75 -2.53 35.31 4.88
C ASN A 75 -1.04 35.11 5.23
N ARG A 76 -0.53 35.86 6.22
CA ARG A 76 0.88 35.91 6.62
C ARG A 76 1.78 36.19 5.42
N THR A 77 1.51 37.29 4.71
CA THR A 77 2.25 37.68 3.50
C THR A 77 2.82 39.09 3.60
N VAL A 78 3.98 39.28 2.99
CA VAL A 78 4.58 40.60 2.74
C VAL A 78 4.57 40.84 1.25
N LYS A 79 3.95 41.95 0.83
CA LYS A 79 3.99 42.44 -0.55
C LYS A 79 4.88 43.68 -0.62
N VAL A 80 5.81 43.70 -1.56
CA VAL A 80 6.67 44.85 -1.85
C VAL A 80 6.36 45.35 -3.27
N GLU A 81 6.18 46.66 -3.41
CA GLU A 81 5.79 47.31 -4.67
C GLU A 81 6.73 48.48 -4.97
N LYS A 82 7.30 48.53 -6.16
CA LYS A 82 8.18 49.62 -6.63
C LYS A 82 8.07 49.77 -8.14
N ASP A 83 7.86 51.00 -8.62
CA ASP A 83 7.88 51.36 -10.05
C ASP A 83 7.01 50.45 -10.96
N GLY A 84 5.84 50.03 -10.44
CA GLY A 84 4.92 49.13 -11.15
C GLY A 84 5.23 47.64 -11.05
N SER A 85 6.43 47.28 -10.58
CA SER A 85 6.82 45.91 -10.25
C SER A 85 6.39 45.55 -8.83
N SER A 86 6.08 44.28 -8.60
CA SER A 86 5.79 43.78 -7.25
C SER A 86 6.28 42.37 -7.04
N PHE A 87 6.58 42.05 -5.78
CA PHE A 87 6.77 40.67 -5.36
C PHE A 87 6.09 40.41 -4.02
N LEU A 88 5.69 39.16 -3.82
CA LEU A 88 4.98 38.71 -2.63
C LEU A 88 5.69 37.50 -2.04
N LEU A 89 5.90 37.56 -0.72
CA LEU A 89 6.49 36.51 0.08
C LEU A 89 5.48 36.01 1.11
N ARG A 90 5.38 34.70 1.24
CA ARG A 90 4.63 34.02 2.30
C ARG A 90 5.60 33.60 3.39
N ILE A 91 5.29 33.88 4.66
CA ILE A 91 6.15 33.45 5.78
C ILE A 91 6.25 31.93 5.77
N ASP A 92 7.43 31.37 6.02
CA ASP A 92 7.73 29.93 6.00
C ASP A 92 7.43 29.25 4.64
N SER A 93 7.56 29.97 3.53
CA SER A 93 7.43 29.45 2.16
C SER A 93 8.66 29.83 1.33
N GLN A 94 9.14 28.88 0.53
CA GLN A 94 10.23 29.11 -0.42
C GLN A 94 9.76 29.74 -1.75
N LEU A 95 8.45 29.85 -1.97
CA LEU A 95 7.89 30.39 -3.19
C LEU A 95 7.84 31.92 -3.16
N VAL A 96 8.45 32.55 -4.17
CA VAL A 96 8.38 33.99 -4.43
C VAL A 96 7.46 34.22 -5.61
N GLU A 97 6.44 35.07 -5.43
CA GLU A 97 5.51 35.44 -6.49
C GLU A 97 5.86 36.83 -7.01
N TYR A 98 5.92 37.01 -8.31
CA TYR A 98 6.18 38.30 -8.95
C TYR A 98 4.98 38.77 -9.76
N ASN A 99 4.77 40.09 -9.75
CA ASN A 99 3.81 40.79 -10.60
C ASN A 99 2.39 40.20 -10.55
N ASN A 100 1.92 39.91 -9.34
CA ASN A 100 0.60 39.32 -9.05
C ASN A 100 0.36 37.99 -9.80
N GLY A 101 1.34 37.08 -9.75
CA GLY A 101 1.27 35.75 -10.34
C GLY A 101 1.73 35.66 -11.80
N GLY A 102 2.39 36.70 -12.32
CA GLY A 102 2.96 36.69 -13.67
C GLY A 102 4.16 35.75 -13.81
N SER A 103 4.98 35.64 -12.77
CA SER A 103 6.10 34.68 -12.68
C SER A 103 6.37 34.28 -11.23
N TYR A 104 7.13 33.20 -11.06
CA TYR A 104 7.52 32.68 -9.75
C TYR A 104 9.01 32.36 -9.74
N GLU A 105 9.61 32.45 -8.55
CA GLU A 105 10.96 31.95 -8.29
C GLU A 105 10.98 31.19 -6.96
N ILE A 106 12.09 30.50 -6.70
CA ILE A 106 12.32 29.78 -5.46
C ILE A 106 13.47 30.41 -4.70
N THR A 107 13.29 30.61 -3.40
CA THR A 107 14.35 31.00 -2.48
C THR A 107 14.83 29.80 -1.67
N ASP A 108 16.15 29.73 -1.45
CA ASP A 108 16.79 28.71 -0.63
C ASP A 108 16.48 28.87 0.86
N VAL A 109 16.25 30.09 1.34
CA VAL A 109 15.83 30.35 2.72
C VAL A 109 14.50 31.13 2.74
N PRO A 110 13.42 30.56 3.33
CA PRO A 110 12.12 31.21 3.34
C PRO A 110 12.09 32.46 4.22
N ALA A 111 11.13 33.34 3.98
CA ALA A 111 10.88 34.49 4.84
C ALA A 111 10.48 34.03 6.26
N LYS A 112 11.12 34.57 7.31
CA LYS A 112 10.90 34.20 8.72
C LYS A 112 10.46 35.42 9.52
N ILE A 113 9.73 35.21 10.62
CA ILE A 113 9.44 36.29 11.58
C ILE A 113 10.38 36.15 12.77
N PHE A 114 11.14 37.21 13.07
CA PHE A 114 11.91 37.34 14.30
C PHE A 114 11.54 38.65 15.00
N ASN A 115 11.18 38.58 16.28
CA ASN A 115 10.84 39.75 17.10
C ASN A 115 9.87 40.70 16.36
N ASP A 116 8.76 40.15 15.85
CA ASP A 116 7.69 40.87 15.12
C ASP A 116 8.11 41.56 13.81
N ARG A 117 9.27 41.19 13.25
CA ARG A 117 9.75 41.68 11.95
C ARG A 117 9.90 40.53 10.97
N THR A 118 9.54 40.77 9.72
CA THR A 118 9.79 39.81 8.63
C THR A 118 11.22 39.94 8.12
N PHE A 119 11.96 38.85 8.19
CA PHE A 119 13.32 38.72 7.72
C PHE A 119 13.35 37.89 6.44
N VAL A 120 14.12 38.36 5.47
CA VAL A 120 14.26 37.73 4.14
C VAL A 120 15.73 37.69 3.75
N PRO A 121 16.15 36.72 2.93
CA PRO A 121 17.50 36.72 2.37
C PRO A 121 17.74 38.02 1.61
N LEU A 122 18.81 38.73 1.93
CA LEU A 122 19.06 40.01 1.28
C LEU A 122 19.21 39.86 -0.24
N ARG A 123 19.78 38.75 -0.70
CA ARG A 123 19.89 38.41 -2.13
C ARG A 123 18.53 38.39 -2.84
N LEU A 124 17.48 37.93 -2.17
CA LEU A 124 16.13 37.95 -2.72
C LEU A 124 15.67 39.39 -2.97
N VAL A 125 15.91 40.29 -2.03
CA VAL A 125 15.61 41.73 -2.18
C VAL A 125 16.37 42.32 -3.36
N SER A 126 17.64 41.92 -3.54
CA SER A 126 18.45 42.36 -4.67
C SER A 126 17.94 41.89 -6.02
N ASN A 127 17.61 40.61 -6.15
CA ASN A 127 17.05 40.06 -7.38
C ASN A 127 15.70 40.71 -7.69
N ALA A 128 14.83 40.82 -6.69
CA ALA A 128 13.48 41.32 -6.86
C ALA A 128 13.39 42.82 -7.17
N LEU A 129 14.34 43.62 -6.68
CA LEU A 129 14.42 45.06 -6.93
C LEU A 129 15.48 45.45 -7.98
N ASN A 130 16.18 44.46 -8.56
CA ASN A 130 17.27 44.63 -9.52
C ASN A 130 18.39 45.59 -9.05
N ILE A 131 18.88 45.40 -7.82
CA ILE A 131 19.90 46.24 -7.18
C ILE A 131 21.16 45.43 -6.84
N SER A 132 22.33 46.06 -6.83
CA SER A 132 23.59 45.39 -6.47
C SER A 132 23.74 45.21 -4.95
N ILE A 133 24.33 44.08 -4.54
CA ILE A 133 24.80 43.82 -3.18
C ILE A 133 26.26 43.40 -3.22
N GLU A 134 27.08 44.03 -2.38
CA GLU A 134 28.47 43.63 -2.14
C GLU A 134 28.66 43.21 -0.68
N TRP A 135 29.34 42.08 -0.46
CA TRP A 135 29.79 41.63 0.86
C TRP A 135 31.25 41.97 1.06
N ASP A 136 31.55 42.87 1.99
CA ASP A 136 32.91 43.12 2.44
C ASP A 136 33.24 42.17 3.59
N ASN A 137 34.00 41.12 3.29
CA ASN A 137 34.40 40.13 4.28
C ASN A 137 35.35 40.68 5.36
N THR A 138 36.16 41.69 5.02
CA THR A 138 37.16 42.27 5.92
C THR A 138 36.47 43.09 7.02
N ASN A 139 35.51 43.91 6.62
CA ASN A 139 34.79 44.80 7.53
C ASN A 139 33.45 44.22 8.02
N ARG A 140 33.01 43.08 7.46
CA ARG A 140 31.68 42.48 7.66
C ARG A 140 30.55 43.45 7.31
N TYR A 141 30.71 44.15 6.19
CA TYR A 141 29.72 45.08 5.69
C TYR A 141 28.90 44.43 4.59
N VAL A 142 27.61 44.70 4.62
CA VAL A 142 26.74 44.54 3.48
C VAL A 142 26.52 45.92 2.88
N LEU A 143 26.90 46.08 1.62
CA LEU A 143 26.70 47.30 0.85
C LEU A 143 25.60 47.07 -0.18
N VAL A 144 24.52 47.84 -0.10
CA VAL A 144 23.42 47.82 -1.08
C VAL A 144 23.48 49.12 -1.87
N ASP A 145 23.57 49.02 -3.20
CA ASP A 145 23.64 50.16 -4.12
C ASP A 145 22.48 50.11 -5.12
N SER A 146 21.54 51.05 -5.00
CA SER A 146 20.38 51.13 -5.89
C SER A 146 20.69 51.74 -7.26
N ASN A 147 21.86 52.33 -7.45
CA ASN A 147 22.28 52.92 -8.72
C ASN A 147 23.04 51.94 -9.62
N LYS A 148 23.36 50.75 -9.09
CA LYS A 148 23.96 49.65 -9.84
C LYS A 148 22.96 48.51 -9.94
N ALA A 149 22.73 48.05 -11.18
CA ALA A 149 21.99 46.82 -11.39
C ALA A 149 22.78 45.62 -10.84
N ASN A 150 22.07 44.56 -10.45
CA ASN A 150 22.70 43.30 -10.10
C ASN A 150 23.39 42.71 -11.34
N GLU A 151 24.67 42.33 -11.26
CA GLU A 151 25.41 41.68 -12.37
C GLU A 151 24.96 40.23 -12.64
N GLY A 152 23.98 39.74 -11.88
CA GLY A 152 23.37 38.42 -12.05
C GLY A 152 24.23 37.34 -11.41
N ASP A 153 23.74 36.74 -10.32
CA ASP A 153 24.33 35.50 -9.81
C ASP A 153 23.79 34.31 -10.64
N PRO A 154 24.66 33.48 -11.25
CA PRO A 154 24.25 32.25 -11.92
C PRO A 154 23.68 31.17 -10.97
N GLY A 155 23.69 31.41 -9.66
CA GLY A 155 23.34 30.46 -8.61
C GLY A 155 21.99 29.76 -8.78
N PHE A 156 22.05 28.42 -8.76
CA PHE A 156 20.92 27.49 -8.60
C PHE A 156 19.92 27.39 -9.76
N LYS A 157 20.29 27.78 -10.99
CA LYS A 157 19.38 27.66 -12.14
C LYS A 157 19.25 26.20 -12.62
N VAL A 158 18.17 25.58 -12.20
CA VAL A 158 17.52 24.47 -12.88
C VAL A 158 16.24 24.99 -13.51
N ASN A 159 15.78 24.37 -14.59
CA ASN A 159 14.55 24.78 -15.26
C ASN A 159 13.65 23.57 -15.46
N ILE A 160 12.36 23.72 -15.21
CA ILE A 160 11.35 22.79 -15.71
C ILE A 160 11.34 22.93 -17.24
N THR A 161 11.54 21.83 -17.96
CA THR A 161 11.56 21.82 -19.43
C THR A 161 10.39 21.05 -20.02
N SER A 162 9.70 20.27 -19.20
CA SER A 162 8.51 19.56 -19.64
C SER A 162 7.32 20.47 -19.93
N GLN A 163 7.31 21.69 -19.39
CA GLN A 163 6.22 22.66 -19.47
C GLN A 163 6.81 24.07 -19.54
N SER A 164 6.15 24.96 -20.26
CA SER A 164 6.44 26.39 -20.32
C SER A 164 5.51 27.18 -19.39
N PRO A 165 5.92 28.38 -18.94
CA PRO A 165 5.04 29.26 -18.19
C PRO A 165 3.71 29.51 -18.92
N ASN A 166 2.61 29.34 -18.18
CA ASN A 166 1.21 29.46 -18.61
C ASN A 166 0.71 28.33 -19.52
N ASP A 167 1.46 27.24 -19.67
CA ASP A 167 0.97 26.05 -20.35
C ASP A 167 -0.28 25.48 -19.68
N THR A 168 -1.13 24.85 -20.49
CA THR A 168 -2.32 24.14 -20.01
C THR A 168 -2.09 22.63 -20.02
N ILE A 169 -2.09 22.01 -18.84
CA ILE A 169 -2.09 20.56 -18.68
C ILE A 169 -3.54 20.07 -18.74
N SER A 170 -3.88 19.33 -19.80
CA SER A 170 -5.23 18.79 -20.03
C SER A 170 -5.40 17.31 -19.71
N GLY A 171 -4.30 16.64 -19.34
CA GLY A 171 -4.27 15.22 -18.99
C GLY A 171 -2.87 14.75 -18.61
N LYS A 172 -2.68 13.43 -18.63
CA LYS A 172 -1.39 12.74 -18.41
C LYS A 172 -0.24 13.45 -19.16
N THR A 173 0.80 13.82 -18.43
CA THR A 173 1.98 14.49 -18.97
C THR A 173 3.26 13.99 -18.29
N ARG A 174 4.41 14.27 -18.88
CA ARG A 174 5.72 14.01 -18.27
C ARG A 174 6.21 15.27 -17.57
N LEU A 175 6.90 15.09 -16.46
CA LEU A 175 7.57 16.13 -15.69
C LEU A 175 9.08 15.89 -15.77
N GLN A 176 9.81 16.92 -16.17
CA GLN A 176 11.25 16.86 -16.33
C GLN A 176 11.87 18.23 -16.08
N MET A 177 13.05 18.20 -15.47
CA MET A 177 13.91 19.36 -15.27
C MET A 177 15.20 19.20 -16.09
N THR A 178 15.82 20.32 -16.42
CA THR A 178 17.21 20.37 -16.91
C THR A 178 18.04 21.24 -15.97
N SER A 179 19.35 21.08 -16.05
CA SER A 179 20.29 21.81 -15.21
C SER A 179 21.56 22.19 -15.97
N SER A 180 22.29 23.16 -15.41
CA SER A 180 23.73 23.34 -15.68
C SER A 180 24.51 22.02 -15.44
N PRO A 181 25.67 21.78 -16.11
CA PRO A 181 26.51 20.58 -15.90
C PRO A 181 26.84 20.26 -14.43
N THR A 182 26.81 21.27 -13.56
CA THR A 182 27.05 21.14 -12.11
C THR A 182 26.08 20.19 -11.40
N PHE A 183 24.80 20.13 -11.81
CA PHE A 183 23.80 19.29 -11.15
C PHE A 183 23.58 17.93 -11.82
N ALA A 184 24.17 17.70 -13.01
CA ALA A 184 24.00 16.45 -13.76
C ALA A 184 24.61 15.22 -13.06
N LYS A 185 25.48 15.43 -12.06
CA LYS A 185 26.11 14.37 -11.25
C LYS A 185 25.61 14.36 -9.79
N LEU A 186 24.60 15.17 -9.45
CA LEU A 186 24.10 15.23 -8.08
C LEU A 186 23.36 13.92 -7.76
N GLU A 187 23.90 13.18 -6.80
CA GLU A 187 23.19 12.06 -6.19
C GLU A 187 22.19 12.63 -5.16
N GLY A 188 20.89 12.42 -5.37
CA GLY A 188 19.85 13.07 -4.59
C GLY A 188 18.45 12.59 -4.96
N SER A 189 17.46 13.49 -4.87
CA SER A 189 16.11 13.21 -5.31
C SER A 189 15.44 14.46 -5.88
N VAL A 190 14.39 14.25 -6.68
CA VAL A 190 13.52 15.32 -7.19
C VAL A 190 12.10 15.11 -6.72
N LYS A 191 11.40 16.21 -6.42
CA LYS A 191 9.96 16.25 -6.17
C LYS A 191 9.34 17.30 -7.07
N TYR A 192 8.22 16.96 -7.67
CA TYR A 192 7.36 17.89 -8.36
C TYR A 192 6.13 18.16 -7.52
N LEU A 193 5.82 19.43 -7.31
CA LEU A 193 4.68 19.88 -6.53
C LEU A 193 3.73 20.70 -7.39
N LEU A 194 2.44 20.54 -7.13
CA LEU A 194 1.40 21.36 -7.72
C LEU A 194 0.75 22.19 -6.63
N LEU A 195 1.07 23.48 -6.59
CA LEU A 195 0.66 24.40 -5.53
C LEU A 195 -0.53 25.26 -5.96
N ASP A 196 -1.40 25.53 -5.00
CA ASP A 196 -2.37 26.62 -5.09
C ASP A 196 -1.61 27.96 -5.00
N PRO A 197 -1.78 28.87 -5.99
CA PRO A 197 -1.00 30.11 -6.06
C PRO A 197 -1.29 31.06 -4.90
N ASN A 198 -2.49 31.01 -4.31
CA ASN A 198 -2.86 31.91 -3.22
C ASN A 198 -2.23 31.48 -1.90
N THR A 199 -2.19 30.17 -1.64
CA THR A 199 -1.77 29.61 -0.35
C THR A 199 -0.34 29.07 -0.33
N ALA A 200 0.28 28.85 -1.50
CA ALA A 200 1.54 28.12 -1.67
C ALA A 200 1.53 26.71 -1.04
N LYS A 201 0.34 26.13 -0.91
CA LYS A 201 0.13 24.75 -0.44
C LYS A 201 -0.34 23.89 -1.59
N GLY A 202 0.04 22.61 -1.58
CA GLY A 202 -0.33 21.71 -2.65
C GLY A 202 0.09 20.29 -2.40
N PHE A 203 0.17 19.50 -3.46
CA PHE A 203 0.49 18.08 -3.39
C PHE A 203 1.77 17.79 -4.15
N VAL A 204 2.49 16.76 -3.69
CA VAL A 204 3.52 16.13 -4.51
C VAL A 204 2.81 15.36 -5.62
N ILE A 205 3.14 15.64 -6.87
CA ILE A 205 2.52 15.05 -8.06
C ILE A 205 3.47 14.17 -8.87
N GLY A 206 4.74 14.12 -8.46
CA GLY A 206 5.78 13.28 -9.03
C GLY A 206 7.03 13.32 -8.18
N ARG A 207 7.82 12.25 -8.18
CA ARG A 207 9.09 12.19 -7.45
C ARG A 207 9.97 11.04 -7.92
N GLY A 208 11.27 11.14 -7.67
CA GLY A 208 12.18 10.00 -7.74
C GLY A 208 13.62 10.35 -7.40
N GLU A 209 14.49 9.34 -7.54
CA GLU A 209 15.91 9.42 -7.16
C GLU A 209 16.80 9.88 -8.33
N GLU A 210 16.29 9.82 -9.56
CA GLU A 210 16.95 10.40 -10.73
C GLU A 210 16.54 11.86 -10.89
N VAL A 211 17.41 12.79 -10.45
CA VAL A 211 17.12 14.23 -10.39
C VAL A 211 16.67 14.81 -11.74
N LEU A 212 17.27 14.35 -12.84
CA LEU A 212 16.93 14.76 -14.22
C LEU A 212 16.07 13.72 -14.97
N GLY A 213 15.53 12.75 -14.23
CA GLY A 213 14.64 11.73 -14.75
C GLY A 213 13.31 12.31 -15.24
N SER A 214 12.59 11.51 -16.01
CA SER A 214 11.23 11.83 -16.49
C SER A 214 10.20 11.10 -15.64
N TYR A 215 9.26 11.85 -15.07
CA TYR A 215 8.23 11.33 -14.17
C TYR A 215 6.84 11.57 -14.76
N GLU A 216 5.98 10.56 -14.73
CA GLU A 216 4.60 10.72 -15.20
C GLU A 216 3.74 11.42 -14.14
N TYR A 217 3.01 12.44 -14.57
CA TYR A 217 1.96 13.09 -13.79
C TYR A 217 0.62 12.83 -14.46
N ILE A 218 -0.30 12.24 -13.69
CA ILE A 218 -1.70 12.08 -14.06
C ILE A 218 -2.51 13.05 -13.19
N PRO A 219 -3.21 14.05 -13.77
CA PRO A 219 -3.96 15.02 -12.99
C PRO A 219 -5.27 14.44 -12.43
N GLY A 220 -5.61 14.80 -11.20
CA GLY A 220 -6.94 14.57 -10.61
C GLY A 220 -7.83 15.80 -10.75
N PHE A 221 -9.16 15.66 -10.72
CA PHE A 221 -10.07 16.82 -10.88
C PHE A 221 -9.88 17.92 -9.83
N ARG A 222 -9.41 17.56 -8.62
CA ARG A 222 -8.95 18.50 -7.58
C ARG A 222 -7.82 19.44 -8.03
N ASP A 223 -7.06 19.06 -9.06
CA ASP A 223 -5.92 19.82 -9.56
C ASP A 223 -6.34 20.97 -10.50
N ASN A 224 -7.60 20.98 -10.98
CA ASN A 224 -8.09 21.98 -11.94
C ASN A 224 -7.98 23.43 -11.44
N GLY A 225 -7.61 24.31 -12.36
CA GLY A 225 -7.46 25.75 -12.15
C GLY A 225 -6.03 26.23 -12.34
N ASN A 226 -5.79 27.48 -11.98
CA ASN A 226 -4.45 28.05 -12.00
C ASN A 226 -3.62 27.40 -10.88
N ARG A 227 -2.40 27.00 -11.20
CA ARG A 227 -1.48 26.31 -10.31
C ARG A 227 -0.06 26.83 -10.50
N VAL A 228 0.79 26.55 -9.52
CA VAL A 228 2.23 26.72 -9.65
C VAL A 228 2.85 25.33 -9.67
N LEU A 229 3.48 24.98 -10.79
CA LEU A 229 4.28 23.76 -10.89
C LEU A 229 5.67 24.06 -10.36
N VAL A 230 6.06 23.33 -9.32
CA VAL A 230 7.39 23.43 -8.70
C VAL A 230 8.16 22.15 -8.94
N GLY A 231 9.38 22.26 -9.45
CA GLY A 231 10.37 21.19 -9.49
C GLY A 231 11.45 21.48 -8.46
N ALA A 232 11.61 20.62 -7.46
CA ALA A 232 12.54 20.82 -6.34
C ALA A 232 13.50 19.64 -6.20
N ILE A 233 14.78 19.96 -6.09
CA ILE A 233 15.90 19.01 -5.99
C ILE A 233 16.42 19.01 -4.56
N TYR A 234 16.68 17.81 -4.05
CA TYR A 234 17.18 17.57 -2.71
C TYR A 234 18.46 16.74 -2.74
N ASP A 235 19.37 16.99 -1.81
CA ASP A 235 20.55 16.16 -1.60
C ASP A 235 20.20 14.82 -0.91
N LYS A 236 21.19 13.95 -0.69
CA LYS A 236 21.00 12.68 0.03
C LYS A 236 20.54 12.84 1.48
N ALA A 237 20.84 13.97 2.11
CA ALA A 237 20.40 14.29 3.47
C ALA A 237 18.96 14.82 3.50
N GLY A 238 18.36 15.09 2.33
CA GLY A 238 17.01 15.61 2.17
C GLY A 238 16.93 17.14 2.26
N ASN A 239 18.06 17.85 2.23
CA ASN A 239 18.08 19.31 2.20
C ASN A 239 17.75 19.81 0.80
N PHE A 240 16.98 20.89 0.71
CA PHE A 240 16.70 21.55 -0.56
C PHE A 240 18.00 22.12 -1.15
N VAL A 241 18.22 21.88 -2.45
CA VAL A 241 19.43 22.31 -3.17
C VAL A 241 19.08 23.37 -4.22
N ALA A 242 18.12 23.08 -5.09
CA ALA A 242 17.76 23.95 -6.20
C ALA A 242 16.34 23.61 -6.67
N GLY A 243 15.72 24.52 -7.40
CA GLY A 243 14.42 24.26 -8.00
C GLY A 243 13.99 25.34 -8.98
N ASP A 244 12.86 25.09 -9.62
CA ASP A 244 12.19 26.03 -10.50
C ASP A 244 10.69 26.02 -10.23
N ALA A 245 10.04 27.15 -10.49
CA ALA A 245 8.60 27.33 -10.28
C ALA A 245 8.00 28.10 -11.46
N ILE A 246 7.00 27.51 -12.11
CA ILE A 246 6.31 28.13 -13.24
C ILE A 246 4.80 28.18 -13.02
N PRO A 247 4.12 29.26 -13.43
CA PRO A 247 2.67 29.28 -13.47
C PRO A 247 2.20 28.31 -14.54
N ILE A 248 1.17 27.53 -14.25
CA ILE A 248 0.48 26.69 -15.24
C ILE A 248 -1.02 26.72 -14.98
N LYS A 249 -1.79 26.19 -15.94
CA LYS A 249 -3.21 25.92 -15.76
C LYS A 249 -3.45 24.42 -15.90
N VAL A 250 -4.11 23.81 -14.92
CA VAL A 250 -4.66 22.47 -15.10
C VAL A 250 -6.12 22.62 -15.55
N ASN A 251 -6.44 22.04 -16.70
CA ASN A 251 -7.79 22.02 -17.24
C ASN A 251 -8.05 20.68 -17.90
N ILE A 252 -8.41 19.69 -17.08
CA ILE A 252 -8.59 18.30 -17.53
C ILE A 252 -9.69 18.26 -18.59
N ILE A 253 -9.35 17.72 -19.76
CA ILE A 253 -10.30 17.31 -20.79
C ILE A 253 -10.37 15.79 -20.72
N PRO A 254 -11.38 15.21 -20.04
CA PRO A 254 -11.40 13.78 -19.76
C PRO A 254 -11.42 12.96 -21.05
N ASN A 255 -10.47 12.04 -21.16
CA ASN A 255 -10.37 11.11 -22.27
C ASN A 255 -10.19 9.69 -21.72
N VAL A 256 -11.00 8.77 -22.23
CA VAL A 256 -10.97 7.35 -21.89
C VAL A 256 -10.96 6.57 -23.20
N SER A 257 -10.01 5.66 -23.35
CA SER A 257 -9.97 4.73 -24.47
C SER A 257 -9.86 3.29 -23.98
N LEU A 258 -10.48 2.37 -24.71
CA LEU A 258 -10.33 0.94 -24.49
C LEU A 258 -9.07 0.47 -25.24
N ASN A 259 -8.22 -0.30 -24.56
CA ASN A 259 -7.05 -0.94 -25.17
C ASN A 259 -7.07 -2.45 -24.94
N GLY A 260 -6.19 -3.18 -25.62
CA GLY A 260 -6.10 -4.64 -25.56
C GLY A 260 -6.98 -5.38 -26.57
N VAL A 261 -7.96 -4.69 -27.16
CA VAL A 261 -8.76 -5.15 -28.30
C VAL A 261 -8.90 -4.05 -29.35
N VAL A 262 -9.15 -4.45 -30.61
CA VAL A 262 -9.40 -3.52 -31.73
C VAL A 262 -10.75 -3.83 -32.41
N ASP A 263 -11.28 -2.84 -33.13
CA ASP A 263 -12.57 -2.98 -33.81
C ASP A 263 -12.51 -4.08 -34.89
N GLY A 264 -13.53 -4.93 -34.93
CA GLY A 264 -13.62 -6.11 -35.81
C GLY A 264 -12.80 -7.32 -35.35
N GLN A 265 -12.07 -7.27 -34.24
CA GLN A 265 -11.24 -8.39 -33.78
C GLN A 265 -12.08 -9.64 -33.48
N VAL A 266 -11.61 -10.80 -33.93
CA VAL A 266 -12.17 -12.10 -33.55
C VAL A 266 -11.49 -12.62 -32.27
N ILE A 267 -12.28 -12.87 -31.24
CA ILE A 267 -11.86 -13.39 -29.94
C ILE A 267 -12.21 -14.87 -29.85
N THR A 268 -11.19 -15.71 -29.67
CA THR A 268 -11.32 -17.18 -29.62
C THR A 268 -10.95 -17.77 -28.25
N GLY A 269 -10.81 -16.91 -27.23
CA GLY A 269 -10.53 -17.32 -25.85
C GLY A 269 -10.41 -16.13 -24.89
N ALA A 270 -9.81 -16.37 -23.72
CA ALA A 270 -9.54 -15.32 -22.74
C ALA A 270 -8.70 -14.19 -23.35
N THR A 271 -9.09 -12.95 -23.07
CA THR A 271 -8.50 -11.73 -23.64
C THR A 271 -8.28 -10.68 -22.56
N SER A 272 -7.13 -10.01 -22.59
CA SER A 272 -6.82 -8.92 -21.66
C SER A 272 -7.25 -7.58 -22.24
N ILE A 273 -8.21 -6.92 -21.59
CA ILE A 273 -8.67 -5.56 -21.92
C ILE A 273 -8.20 -4.56 -20.87
N GLY A 274 -7.92 -3.33 -21.29
CA GLY A 274 -7.45 -2.26 -20.42
C GLY A 274 -8.12 -0.93 -20.73
N ALA A 275 -8.01 0.02 -19.82
CA ALA A 275 -8.36 1.41 -20.06
C ALA A 275 -7.08 2.24 -20.19
N ASP A 276 -7.04 3.18 -21.13
CA ASP A 276 -6.09 4.30 -21.06
C ASP A 276 -6.87 5.57 -20.74
N VAL A 277 -6.49 6.19 -19.63
CA VAL A 277 -7.18 7.31 -18.99
C VAL A 277 -6.16 8.43 -18.77
N ASN A 278 -6.53 9.66 -19.13
CA ASN A 278 -5.65 10.82 -18.99
C ASN A 278 -5.82 11.59 -17.67
N PHE A 279 -6.60 11.07 -16.74
CA PHE A 279 -6.84 11.63 -15.40
C PHE A 279 -6.82 10.51 -14.36
N VAL A 280 -6.69 10.88 -13.07
CA VAL A 280 -6.71 9.91 -11.98
C VAL A 280 -8.14 9.36 -11.81
N ALA A 281 -8.37 8.17 -12.33
CA ALA A 281 -9.59 7.41 -12.07
C ALA A 281 -9.49 6.70 -10.71
N SER A 282 -10.55 6.73 -9.92
CA SER A 282 -10.68 5.92 -8.69
C SER A 282 -10.77 4.43 -9.02
N TYR A 283 -11.47 4.09 -10.11
CA TYR A 283 -11.54 2.73 -10.65
C TYR A 283 -12.10 2.74 -12.08
N VAL A 284 -12.02 1.60 -12.76
CA VAL A 284 -12.67 1.38 -14.05
C VAL A 284 -13.62 0.19 -14.01
N LYS A 285 -14.62 0.19 -14.89
CA LYS A 285 -15.46 -0.96 -15.22
C LYS A 285 -15.49 -1.13 -16.74
N TYR A 286 -15.68 -2.35 -17.18
CA TYR A 286 -15.84 -2.67 -18.60
C TYR A 286 -17.30 -2.99 -18.87
N GLN A 287 -17.90 -2.29 -19.82
CA GLN A 287 -19.26 -2.54 -20.29
C GLN A 287 -19.19 -3.45 -21.51
N LEU A 288 -19.99 -4.50 -21.49
CA LEU A 288 -20.16 -5.45 -22.58
C LEU A 288 -21.62 -5.42 -23.02
N THR A 289 -21.83 -5.14 -24.30
CA THR A 289 -23.17 -5.13 -24.91
C THR A 289 -23.24 -6.25 -25.93
N ASN A 290 -24.12 -7.23 -25.71
CA ASN A 290 -24.27 -8.37 -26.61
C ASN A 290 -25.12 -8.01 -27.86
N PRO A 291 -25.26 -8.92 -28.85
CA PRO A 291 -26.04 -8.64 -30.08
C PRO A 291 -27.50 -8.27 -29.83
N ASN A 292 -28.07 -8.73 -28.71
CA ASN A 292 -29.46 -8.48 -28.33
C ASN A 292 -29.63 -7.16 -27.55
N GLY A 293 -28.56 -6.38 -27.38
CA GLY A 293 -28.57 -5.13 -26.63
C GLY A 293 -28.52 -5.28 -25.11
N LYS A 294 -28.32 -6.50 -24.58
CA LYS A 294 -28.16 -6.71 -23.14
C LYS A 294 -26.78 -6.20 -22.70
N VAL A 295 -26.78 -5.35 -21.68
CA VAL A 295 -25.58 -4.75 -21.09
C VAL A 295 -25.17 -5.50 -19.83
N THR A 296 -23.88 -5.85 -19.73
CA THR A 296 -23.23 -6.40 -18.54
C THR A 296 -22.05 -5.51 -18.17
N LEU A 297 -21.83 -5.29 -16.88
CA LEU A 297 -20.67 -4.56 -16.36
C LEU A 297 -19.73 -5.52 -15.63
N SER A 298 -18.42 -5.32 -15.80
CA SER A 298 -17.44 -5.99 -14.95
C SER A 298 -17.54 -5.50 -13.50
N GLU A 299 -16.99 -6.30 -12.59
CA GLU A 299 -16.60 -5.84 -11.26
C GLU A 299 -15.62 -4.67 -11.36
N VAL A 300 -15.43 -3.95 -10.24
CA VAL A 300 -14.43 -2.86 -10.11
C VAL A 300 -13.04 -3.37 -10.49
N GLN A 301 -12.38 -2.69 -11.43
CA GLN A 301 -11.03 -3.00 -11.88
C GLN A 301 -10.06 -1.86 -11.61
N ASP A 302 -8.78 -2.24 -11.54
CA ASP A 302 -7.64 -1.32 -11.46
C ASP A 302 -7.57 -0.49 -12.76
N PRO A 303 -7.48 0.85 -12.70
CA PRO A 303 -7.34 1.69 -13.89
C PRO A 303 -6.07 1.45 -14.71
N ILE A 304 -5.02 0.89 -14.09
CA ILE A 304 -3.69 0.74 -14.70
C ILE A 304 -3.47 -0.71 -15.16
N VAL A 305 -3.93 -1.69 -14.38
CA VAL A 305 -3.72 -3.11 -14.69
C VAL A 305 -4.81 -3.64 -15.63
N LYS A 306 -4.42 -4.38 -16.66
CA LYS A 306 -5.35 -5.02 -17.59
C LYS A 306 -6.25 -6.05 -16.89
N TYR A 307 -7.52 -6.04 -17.25
CA TYR A 307 -8.52 -7.01 -16.84
C TYR A 307 -8.54 -8.21 -17.80
N ASN A 308 -8.38 -9.41 -17.25
CA ASN A 308 -8.51 -10.66 -18.01
C ASN A 308 -9.99 -11.04 -18.11
N TRP A 309 -10.58 -10.76 -19.27
CA TRP A 309 -11.94 -11.13 -19.60
C TRP A 309 -11.96 -12.50 -20.29
N SER A 310 -12.83 -13.39 -19.82
CA SER A 310 -13.00 -14.74 -20.37
C SER A 310 -14.46 -14.93 -20.79
N PRO A 311 -14.82 -14.75 -22.06
CA PRO A 311 -16.18 -15.01 -22.55
C PRO A 311 -16.50 -16.52 -22.53
N ASN A 312 -17.79 -16.84 -22.41
CA ASN A 312 -18.32 -18.19 -22.55
C ASN A 312 -18.85 -18.42 -23.97
N TYR A 313 -19.05 -19.68 -24.35
CA TYR A 313 -19.55 -20.09 -25.66
C TYR A 313 -20.90 -19.44 -26.01
N GLU A 314 -21.76 -19.22 -25.02
CA GLU A 314 -23.05 -18.51 -25.16
C GLU A 314 -22.88 -17.06 -25.58
N ASP A 315 -21.69 -16.48 -25.38
CA ASP A 315 -21.33 -15.13 -25.84
C ASP A 315 -20.90 -15.12 -27.32
N ASN A 316 -20.95 -16.24 -28.05
CA ASN A 316 -20.63 -16.24 -29.48
C ASN A 316 -21.50 -15.23 -30.26
N GLY A 317 -20.85 -14.39 -31.05
CA GLY A 317 -21.49 -13.31 -31.81
C GLY A 317 -20.82 -11.95 -31.63
N SER A 318 -21.50 -10.91 -32.09
CA SER A 318 -20.98 -9.54 -32.10
C SER A 318 -21.17 -8.83 -30.76
N PHE A 319 -20.09 -8.34 -30.15
CA PHE A 319 -20.13 -7.61 -28.90
C PHE A 319 -19.60 -6.19 -29.08
N SER A 320 -20.17 -5.25 -28.33
CA SER A 320 -19.67 -3.88 -28.22
C SER A 320 -19.11 -3.63 -26.82
N LEU A 321 -17.83 -3.31 -26.72
CA LEU A 321 -17.11 -3.10 -25.46
C LEU A 321 -16.82 -1.62 -25.22
N ARG A 322 -16.92 -1.17 -23.97
CA ARG A 322 -16.47 0.15 -23.52
C ARG A 322 -15.68 0.06 -22.22
N ALA A 323 -14.67 0.89 -22.06
CA ALA A 323 -14.09 1.19 -20.76
C ALA A 323 -14.85 2.37 -20.13
N ILE A 324 -15.20 2.27 -18.85
CA ILE A 324 -15.84 3.34 -18.08
C ILE A 324 -14.95 3.64 -16.89
N ALA A 325 -14.38 4.84 -16.85
CA ALA A 325 -13.58 5.34 -15.75
C ALA A 325 -14.44 6.19 -14.81
N TYR A 326 -14.20 6.05 -13.51
CA TYR A 326 -14.93 6.75 -12.45
C TYR A 326 -13.98 7.66 -11.69
N ASP A 327 -14.34 8.93 -11.49
CA ASP A 327 -13.57 9.86 -10.66
C ASP A 327 -13.89 9.73 -9.15
N GLU A 328 -13.24 10.55 -8.32
CA GLU A 328 -13.40 10.55 -6.84
C GLU A 328 -14.81 10.98 -6.36
N THR A 329 -15.60 11.60 -7.24
CA THR A 329 -17.00 11.96 -7.00
C THR A 329 -17.95 10.84 -7.40
N GLY A 330 -17.44 9.84 -8.14
CA GLY A 330 -18.23 8.76 -8.75
C GLY A 330 -18.78 9.11 -10.12
N LYS A 331 -18.38 10.24 -10.72
CA LYS A 331 -18.81 10.61 -12.06
C LYS A 331 -18.08 9.76 -13.10
N GLU A 332 -18.84 9.37 -14.12
CA GLU A 332 -18.44 8.39 -15.13
C GLU A 332 -17.94 9.06 -16.40
N TYR A 333 -16.91 8.47 -17.02
CA TYR A 333 -16.36 8.85 -18.31
C TYR A 333 -16.16 7.58 -19.13
N SER A 334 -16.81 7.49 -20.28
CA SER A 334 -16.80 6.28 -21.11
C SER A 334 -15.97 6.46 -22.37
N SER A 335 -15.31 5.38 -22.79
CA SER A 335 -14.70 5.31 -24.12
C SER A 335 -15.75 5.26 -25.23
N ALA A 336 -15.27 5.49 -26.46
CA ALA A 336 -15.95 5.01 -27.66
C ALA A 336 -16.11 3.47 -27.59
N PRO A 337 -17.18 2.91 -28.19
CA PRO A 337 -17.34 1.48 -28.29
C PRO A 337 -16.30 0.86 -29.23
N VAL A 338 -15.82 -0.33 -28.89
CA VAL A 338 -15.03 -1.20 -29.76
C VAL A 338 -15.82 -2.47 -30.01
N ASN A 339 -16.11 -2.76 -31.28
CA ASN A 339 -16.90 -3.94 -31.64
C ASN A 339 -15.98 -5.12 -31.91
N VAL A 340 -16.29 -6.28 -31.35
CA VAL A 340 -15.53 -7.52 -31.51
C VAL A 340 -16.47 -8.66 -31.88
N GLN A 341 -15.92 -9.72 -32.47
CA GLN A 341 -16.64 -10.96 -32.71
C GLN A 341 -16.12 -12.04 -31.79
N ILE A 342 -16.98 -12.64 -30.98
CA ILE A 342 -16.63 -13.78 -30.15
C ILE A 342 -16.92 -15.06 -30.96
N SER A 343 -15.91 -15.90 -31.11
CA SER A 343 -15.97 -17.17 -31.86
C SER A 343 -15.23 -18.25 -31.09
N LEU A 344 -15.94 -18.86 -30.15
CA LEU A 344 -15.47 -19.93 -29.30
C LEU A 344 -15.99 -21.28 -29.78
N GLU A 345 -15.13 -22.29 -29.70
CA GLU A 345 -15.55 -23.69 -29.75
C GLU A 345 -15.94 -24.17 -28.36
N GLN A 346 -16.87 -25.14 -28.29
CA GLN A 346 -17.19 -25.81 -27.03
C GLN A 346 -16.00 -26.67 -26.60
N LYS A 347 -15.53 -26.44 -25.37
CA LYS A 347 -14.46 -27.22 -24.75
C LYS A 347 -15.03 -27.94 -23.54
N LEU A 348 -14.81 -29.25 -23.47
CA LEU A 348 -15.25 -30.09 -22.36
C LEU A 348 -14.13 -31.05 -21.97
N SER A 349 -13.76 -31.05 -20.69
CA SER A 349 -12.80 -32.00 -20.13
C SER A 349 -13.17 -32.40 -18.72
N LEU A 350 -12.79 -33.63 -18.34
CA LEU A 350 -12.81 -34.05 -16.95
C LEU A 350 -11.55 -33.49 -16.24
N ALA A 351 -11.76 -32.77 -15.15
CA ALA A 351 -10.71 -32.31 -14.24
C ALA A 351 -10.83 -33.01 -12.88
N GLY A 352 -9.78 -32.88 -12.06
CA GLY A 352 -9.71 -33.47 -10.71
C GLY A 352 -8.91 -34.76 -10.62
N VAL A 353 -8.63 -35.40 -11.76
CA VAL A 353 -7.77 -36.59 -11.86
C VAL A 353 -6.92 -36.51 -13.12
N LYS A 354 -5.69 -37.05 -13.07
CA LYS A 354 -4.75 -37.06 -14.20
C LYS A 354 -4.73 -38.43 -14.86
N ALA A 355 -4.46 -38.46 -16.16
CA ALA A 355 -4.23 -39.72 -16.88
C ALA A 355 -3.09 -40.52 -16.25
N GLY A 356 -3.30 -41.82 -16.08
CA GLY A 356 -2.37 -42.74 -15.42
C GLY A 356 -2.33 -42.66 -13.89
N ALA A 357 -3.13 -41.80 -13.26
CA ALA A 357 -3.14 -41.68 -11.81
C ALA A 357 -3.63 -42.98 -11.13
N ARG A 358 -3.00 -43.33 -10.00
CA ARG A 358 -3.55 -44.29 -9.05
C ARG A 358 -4.52 -43.54 -8.12
N VAL A 359 -5.80 -43.88 -8.15
CA VAL A 359 -6.83 -43.26 -7.31
C VAL A 359 -6.97 -44.06 -6.03
N ASP A 360 -6.25 -43.62 -5.00
CA ASP A 360 -6.23 -44.24 -3.67
C ASP A 360 -6.93 -43.41 -2.58
N LYS A 361 -7.46 -42.23 -2.91
CA LYS A 361 -8.21 -41.36 -2.00
C LYS A 361 -9.43 -40.77 -2.72
N ALA A 362 -10.27 -40.07 -1.96
CA ALA A 362 -11.36 -39.29 -2.53
C ALA A 362 -10.81 -38.26 -3.53
N VAL A 363 -11.45 -38.15 -4.69
CA VAL A 363 -11.11 -37.20 -5.76
C VAL A 363 -12.33 -36.36 -6.08
N ASN A 364 -12.12 -35.05 -6.20
CA ASN A 364 -13.17 -34.13 -6.62
C ASN A 364 -13.15 -34.05 -8.15
N LEU A 365 -14.06 -34.78 -8.79
CA LEU A 365 -14.25 -34.73 -10.23
C LEU A 365 -15.02 -33.46 -10.60
N VAL A 366 -14.58 -32.80 -11.67
CA VAL A 366 -15.19 -31.56 -12.17
C VAL A 366 -15.27 -31.61 -13.69
N ALA A 367 -16.43 -31.31 -14.25
CA ALA A 367 -16.55 -31.05 -15.68
C ALA A 367 -16.06 -29.62 -15.97
N SER A 368 -14.83 -29.50 -16.49
CA SER A 368 -14.26 -28.23 -16.93
C SER A 368 -14.79 -27.89 -18.31
N ARG A 369 -15.43 -26.73 -18.45
CA ARG A 369 -16.11 -26.31 -19.67
C ARG A 369 -16.17 -24.79 -19.81
N ASN A 370 -16.39 -24.32 -21.03
CA ASN A 370 -16.62 -22.90 -21.35
C ASN A 370 -18.07 -22.61 -21.82
N PHE A 371 -19.02 -23.49 -21.51
CA PHE A 371 -20.42 -23.37 -21.93
C PHE A 371 -21.37 -23.82 -20.83
N ASP A 372 -22.61 -23.37 -20.90
CA ASP A 372 -23.68 -23.69 -19.96
C ASP A 372 -24.33 -25.04 -20.27
N VAL A 373 -24.76 -25.73 -19.21
CA VAL A 373 -25.32 -27.08 -19.29
C VAL A 373 -26.55 -27.20 -18.41
N SER A 374 -27.47 -28.06 -18.82
CA SER A 374 -28.63 -28.46 -18.02
C SER A 374 -28.33 -29.70 -17.17
N GLU A 375 -27.39 -30.53 -17.60
CA GLU A 375 -27.07 -31.81 -16.99
C GLU A 375 -25.58 -32.13 -17.13
N THR A 376 -24.98 -32.75 -16.11
CA THR A 376 -23.63 -33.33 -16.17
C THR A 376 -23.65 -34.71 -15.51
N GLU A 377 -23.22 -35.71 -16.26
CA GLU A 377 -22.98 -37.06 -15.80
C GLU A 377 -21.48 -37.32 -15.72
N PHE A 378 -21.04 -37.82 -14.57
CA PHE A 378 -19.70 -38.37 -14.40
C PHE A 378 -19.77 -39.87 -14.66
N LEU A 379 -19.02 -40.36 -15.63
CA LEU A 379 -19.07 -41.75 -16.07
C LEU A 379 -17.76 -42.46 -15.78
N MET A 380 -17.88 -43.76 -15.56
CA MET A 380 -16.76 -44.67 -15.42
C MET A 380 -16.99 -45.89 -16.28
N ARG A 381 -15.95 -46.33 -16.99
CA ARG A 381 -15.92 -47.60 -17.70
C ARG A 381 -14.87 -48.50 -17.08
N ASP A 382 -15.24 -49.74 -16.83
CA ASP A 382 -14.30 -50.79 -16.52
C ASP A 382 -13.59 -51.24 -17.81
N VAL A 383 -12.26 -51.12 -17.86
CA VAL A 383 -11.50 -51.36 -19.10
C VAL A 383 -11.50 -52.84 -19.51
N ASN A 384 -11.66 -53.76 -18.55
CA ASN A 384 -11.62 -55.20 -18.82
C ASN A 384 -12.99 -55.74 -19.27
N THR A 385 -14.06 -55.26 -18.66
CA THR A 385 -15.43 -55.75 -18.91
C THR A 385 -16.21 -54.87 -19.90
N GLY A 386 -15.76 -53.63 -20.11
CA GLY A 386 -16.47 -52.62 -20.91
C GLY A 386 -17.71 -52.04 -20.23
N LEU A 387 -18.04 -52.45 -19.00
CA LEU A 387 -19.21 -51.98 -18.28
C LEU A 387 -19.10 -50.49 -17.97
N VAL A 388 -20.14 -49.71 -18.33
CA VAL A 388 -20.23 -48.27 -18.06
C VAL A 388 -21.20 -48.01 -16.91
N THR A 389 -20.75 -47.23 -15.92
CA THR A 389 -21.52 -46.83 -14.74
C THR A 389 -21.57 -45.32 -14.66
N ILE A 390 -22.75 -44.75 -14.39
CA ILE A 390 -22.91 -43.34 -14.03
C ILE A 390 -22.56 -43.21 -12.55
N LEU A 391 -21.46 -42.53 -12.25
CA LEU A 391 -21.02 -42.29 -10.88
C LEU A 391 -21.89 -41.23 -10.20
N LYS A 392 -22.25 -40.18 -10.93
CA LYS A 392 -23.08 -39.09 -10.44
C LYS A 392 -23.72 -38.32 -11.59
N ASN A 393 -24.94 -37.86 -11.37
CA ASN A 393 -25.62 -36.88 -12.22
C ASN A 393 -25.92 -35.62 -11.39
N ILE A 394 -25.35 -34.49 -11.79
CA ILE A 394 -25.58 -33.15 -11.21
C ILE A 394 -25.43 -32.08 -12.30
N PRO A 395 -26.25 -31.02 -12.35
CA PRO A 395 -26.11 -29.97 -13.37
C PRO A 395 -24.79 -29.17 -13.27
N TYR A 396 -24.48 -28.66 -12.08
CA TYR A 396 -23.30 -27.85 -11.80
C TYR A 396 -22.64 -28.29 -10.49
N GLY A 397 -21.34 -28.03 -10.40
CA GLY A 397 -20.53 -28.30 -9.21
C GLY A 397 -19.51 -29.42 -9.42
N SER A 398 -18.84 -29.76 -8.33
CA SER A 398 -17.92 -30.89 -8.27
C SER A 398 -18.60 -32.10 -7.66
N TYR A 399 -18.13 -33.29 -8.04
CA TYR A 399 -18.52 -34.55 -7.40
C TYR A 399 -17.32 -35.13 -6.65
N LYS A 400 -17.42 -35.21 -5.32
CA LYS A 400 -16.46 -35.93 -4.47
C LYS A 400 -16.67 -37.43 -4.64
N TRP A 401 -15.95 -38.03 -5.58
CA TRP A 401 -15.98 -39.47 -5.82
C TRP A 401 -15.05 -40.17 -4.83
N ILE A 402 -15.59 -41.16 -4.14
CA ILE A 402 -14.84 -42.06 -3.27
C ILE A 402 -14.95 -43.46 -3.88
N PRO A 403 -13.87 -44.00 -4.47
CA PRO A 403 -13.96 -45.27 -5.16
C PRO A 403 -14.32 -46.42 -4.22
N LYS A 404 -15.25 -47.27 -4.63
CA LYS A 404 -15.66 -48.47 -3.87
C LYS A 404 -14.78 -49.68 -4.23
N PRO A 405 -14.67 -50.71 -3.38
CA PRO A 405 -13.85 -51.89 -3.70
C PRO A 405 -14.22 -52.60 -4.98
N GLU A 406 -15.51 -52.69 -5.30
CA GLU A 406 -16.01 -53.28 -6.55
C GLU A 406 -15.57 -52.49 -7.80
N GLU A 407 -15.14 -51.23 -7.62
CA GLU A 407 -14.62 -50.37 -8.68
C GLU A 407 -13.09 -50.51 -8.83
N SER A 408 -12.46 -51.51 -8.20
CA SER A 408 -11.00 -51.73 -8.28
C SER A 408 -10.51 -52.03 -9.70
N GLY A 409 -9.28 -51.64 -10.00
CA GLY A 409 -8.58 -51.97 -11.25
C GLY A 409 -8.54 -50.82 -12.25
N LEU A 410 -8.26 -51.14 -13.51
CA LEU A 410 -8.08 -50.14 -14.57
C LEU A 410 -9.45 -49.59 -15.02
N LYS A 411 -9.62 -48.28 -14.95
CA LYS A 411 -10.87 -47.57 -15.32
C LYS A 411 -10.59 -46.44 -16.31
N GLU A 412 -11.61 -46.09 -17.07
CA GLU A 412 -11.67 -44.86 -17.85
C GLU A 412 -12.78 -43.97 -17.28
N LEU A 413 -12.47 -42.70 -17.02
CA LEU A 413 -13.38 -41.72 -16.47
C LEU A 413 -13.59 -40.59 -17.47
N TRP A 414 -14.83 -40.17 -17.68
CA TRP A 414 -15.14 -39.01 -18.51
C TRP A 414 -16.40 -38.32 -18.02
N VAL A 415 -16.73 -37.19 -18.64
CA VAL A 415 -17.98 -36.48 -18.39
C VAL A 415 -18.81 -36.47 -19.65
N ARG A 416 -20.11 -36.68 -19.50
CA ARG A 416 -21.13 -36.39 -20.51
C ARG A 416 -21.96 -35.22 -20.00
N VAL A 417 -22.23 -34.24 -20.85
CA VAL A 417 -23.05 -33.08 -20.50
C VAL A 417 -24.14 -32.90 -21.53
N VAL A 418 -25.25 -32.32 -21.10
CA VAL A 418 -26.30 -31.84 -21.99
C VAL A 418 -26.30 -30.32 -21.91
N ASP A 419 -26.04 -29.64 -23.03
CA ASP A 419 -26.06 -28.18 -23.05
C ASP A 419 -27.49 -27.62 -22.86
N THR A 420 -27.63 -26.30 -22.78
CA THR A 420 -28.95 -25.65 -22.60
C THR A 420 -29.88 -25.78 -23.82
N ARG A 421 -29.37 -26.26 -24.96
CA ARG A 421 -30.11 -26.54 -26.20
C ARG A 421 -30.51 -28.02 -26.31
N GLY A 422 -30.09 -28.87 -25.37
CA GLY A 422 -30.36 -30.30 -25.38
C GLY A 422 -29.31 -31.14 -26.14
N VAL A 423 -28.17 -30.55 -26.54
CA VAL A 423 -27.11 -31.27 -27.26
C VAL A 423 -26.20 -31.99 -26.26
N SER A 424 -26.02 -33.30 -26.46
CA SER A 424 -25.13 -34.12 -25.66
C SER A 424 -23.68 -34.05 -26.16
N LEU A 425 -22.74 -33.82 -25.25
CA LEU A 425 -21.29 -33.77 -25.51
C LEU A 425 -20.56 -34.65 -24.51
N GLU A 426 -19.50 -35.34 -24.94
CA GLU A 426 -18.63 -36.14 -24.06
C GLU A 426 -17.19 -35.61 -24.10
N SER A 427 -16.51 -35.62 -22.96
CA SER A 427 -15.07 -35.36 -22.92
C SER A 427 -14.27 -36.58 -23.37
N ASP A 428 -13.00 -36.37 -23.72
CA ASP A 428 -12.05 -37.48 -23.82
C ASP A 428 -11.96 -38.26 -22.49
N PRO A 429 -11.86 -39.60 -22.54
CA PRO A 429 -11.72 -40.42 -21.36
C PRO A 429 -10.31 -40.35 -20.76
N ILE A 430 -10.26 -40.23 -19.44
CA ILE A 430 -9.05 -40.27 -18.62
C ILE A 430 -8.90 -41.67 -18.04
N ARG A 431 -7.82 -42.36 -18.41
CA ARG A 431 -7.50 -43.68 -17.85
C ARG A 431 -6.83 -43.55 -16.47
N VAL A 432 -7.29 -44.34 -15.51
CA VAL A 432 -6.78 -44.35 -14.12
C VAL A 432 -6.74 -45.78 -13.58
N THR A 433 -5.93 -46.01 -12.55
CA THR A 433 -5.94 -47.26 -11.77
C THR A 433 -6.62 -47.00 -10.43
N VAL A 434 -7.79 -47.58 -10.23
CA VAL A 434 -8.56 -47.44 -8.99
C VAL A 434 -8.08 -48.44 -7.96
N ASP A 435 -7.75 -47.93 -6.77
CA ASP A 435 -7.44 -48.74 -5.62
C ASP A 435 -8.72 -49.04 -4.83
N GLY A 436 -9.24 -50.26 -5.01
CA GLY A 436 -10.42 -50.75 -4.30
C GLY A 436 -10.19 -51.22 -2.87
N SER A 437 -9.11 -50.81 -2.21
CA SER A 437 -8.98 -51.06 -0.78
C SER A 437 -10.10 -50.39 0.01
N ALA A 438 -10.58 -51.08 1.04
CA ALA A 438 -11.51 -50.52 2.01
C ALA A 438 -10.86 -49.32 2.72
N LYS A 439 -11.58 -48.19 2.79
CA LYS A 439 -11.10 -46.90 3.27
C LYS A 439 -12.07 -46.26 4.23
N LEU A 440 -11.51 -45.50 5.16
CA LEU A 440 -12.23 -44.74 6.15
C LEU A 440 -11.72 -43.30 6.12
N PHE A 441 -12.61 -42.34 6.25
CA PHE A 441 -12.32 -40.91 6.25
C PHE A 441 -12.88 -40.30 7.53
N LEU A 442 -12.20 -39.29 8.04
CA LEU A 442 -12.63 -38.55 9.22
C LEU A 442 -12.88 -37.09 8.83
N GLU A 443 -14.04 -36.57 9.20
CA GLU A 443 -14.50 -35.21 8.93
C GLU A 443 -14.84 -34.48 10.25
N GLY A 444 -14.89 -33.15 10.19
CA GLY A 444 -15.28 -32.28 11.32
C GLY A 444 -14.12 -31.61 12.07
N ILE A 445 -12.91 -32.18 12.01
CA ILE A 445 -11.69 -31.57 12.53
C ILE A 445 -10.64 -31.49 11.42
N GLY A 446 -10.03 -30.33 11.25
CA GLY A 446 -9.01 -30.06 10.24
C GLY A 446 -7.58 -30.11 10.79
N PRO A 447 -6.57 -30.29 9.92
CA PRO A 447 -5.17 -30.16 10.29
C PRO A 447 -4.88 -28.81 10.95
N LYS A 448 -4.06 -28.81 12.02
CA LYS A 448 -3.63 -27.61 12.77
C LYS A 448 -4.77 -26.78 13.38
N GLN A 449 -6.01 -27.27 13.34
CA GLN A 449 -7.14 -26.59 13.98
C GLN A 449 -6.92 -26.49 15.49
N VAL A 450 -7.38 -25.40 16.09
CA VAL A 450 -7.40 -25.27 17.55
C VAL A 450 -8.81 -25.47 18.08
N ILE A 451 -9.01 -26.57 18.79
CA ILE A 451 -10.28 -26.93 19.43
C ILE A 451 -10.28 -26.38 20.86
N THR A 452 -11.29 -25.54 21.15
CA THR A 452 -11.47 -24.87 22.45
C THR A 452 -12.75 -25.28 23.17
N GLY A 453 -13.58 -26.12 22.54
CA GLY A 453 -14.85 -26.59 23.07
C GLY A 453 -15.39 -27.77 22.27
N ALA A 454 -16.64 -28.13 22.52
CA ALA A 454 -17.31 -29.25 21.84
C ALA A 454 -17.28 -29.07 20.30
N THR A 455 -16.93 -30.13 19.58
CA THR A 455 -16.82 -30.15 18.12
C THR A 455 -17.41 -31.44 17.57
N LYS A 456 -18.16 -31.34 16.49
CA LYS A 456 -18.74 -32.50 15.81
C LYS A 456 -17.70 -33.17 14.92
N ILE A 457 -17.63 -34.49 14.97
CA ILE A 457 -16.82 -35.33 14.10
C ILE A 457 -17.68 -36.42 13.47
N LYS A 458 -17.30 -36.87 12.28
CA LYS A 458 -17.98 -37.93 11.57
C LYS A 458 -16.99 -38.76 10.77
N ALA A 459 -17.12 -40.08 10.83
CA ALA A 459 -16.44 -40.97 9.92
C ALA A 459 -17.31 -41.29 8.71
N THR A 460 -16.70 -41.41 7.54
CA THR A 460 -17.35 -41.89 6.32
C THR A 460 -16.49 -42.98 5.69
N SER A 461 -17.08 -43.95 5.00
CA SER A 461 -16.34 -45.06 4.38
C SER A 461 -16.82 -45.31 2.95
N ASN A 462 -15.94 -45.88 2.12
CA ASN A 462 -16.29 -46.39 0.79
C ASN A 462 -16.90 -47.81 0.83
N VAL A 463 -16.94 -48.43 2.00
CA VAL A 463 -17.56 -49.73 2.26
C VAL A 463 -18.57 -49.63 3.40
N ALA A 464 -19.52 -50.55 3.45
CA ALA A 464 -20.36 -50.72 4.63
C ALA A 464 -19.50 -51.28 5.76
N VAL A 465 -19.33 -50.54 6.86
CA VAL A 465 -18.58 -50.97 8.04
C VAL A 465 -19.51 -51.18 9.23
N ASP A 466 -19.20 -52.16 10.07
CA ASP A 466 -20.10 -52.59 11.15
C ASP A 466 -20.14 -51.60 12.32
N ASN A 467 -18.99 -51.01 12.62
CA ASN A 467 -18.83 -50.04 13.70
C ASN A 467 -17.66 -49.09 13.43
N VAL A 468 -17.74 -47.90 14.02
CA VAL A 468 -16.66 -46.92 14.02
C VAL A 468 -16.22 -46.61 15.45
N ASN A 469 -14.91 -46.61 15.66
CA ASN A 469 -14.25 -46.16 16.87
C ASN A 469 -13.41 -44.92 16.55
N TYR A 470 -13.55 -43.85 17.33
CA TYR A 470 -12.71 -42.66 17.20
C TYR A 470 -11.61 -42.71 18.25
N ILE A 471 -10.35 -42.70 17.81
CA ILE A 471 -9.20 -42.81 18.70
C ILE A 471 -8.44 -41.49 18.68
N LEU A 472 -8.37 -40.88 19.86
CA LEU A 472 -7.54 -39.72 20.12
C LEU A 472 -6.24 -40.15 20.80
N THR A 473 -5.12 -39.64 20.34
CA THR A 473 -3.80 -39.85 20.94
C THR A 473 -3.22 -38.49 21.33
N ASN A 474 -2.83 -38.35 22.60
CA ASN A 474 -2.06 -37.19 23.03
C ASN A 474 -0.60 -37.35 22.57
N ASN A 475 -0.11 -36.42 21.75
CA ASN A 475 1.20 -36.57 21.11
C ASN A 475 2.36 -36.43 22.11
N LYS A 476 2.13 -35.81 23.28
CA LYS A 476 3.15 -35.65 24.32
C LYS A 476 3.23 -36.87 25.25
N SER A 477 2.09 -37.34 25.76
CA SER A 477 2.06 -38.45 26.72
C SER A 477 1.97 -39.83 26.04
N GLY A 478 1.61 -39.88 24.76
CA GLY A 478 1.29 -41.13 24.07
C GLY A 478 -0.04 -41.76 24.52
N ALA A 479 -0.75 -41.15 25.48
CA ALA A 479 -2.00 -41.68 26.01
C ALA A 479 -3.07 -41.73 24.92
N ARG A 480 -3.75 -42.87 24.83
CA ARG A 480 -4.84 -43.13 23.86
C ARG A 480 -6.19 -43.11 24.56
N ARG A 481 -7.16 -42.43 23.95
CA ARG A 481 -8.55 -42.35 24.41
C ARG A 481 -9.48 -42.74 23.28
N VAL A 482 -10.33 -43.73 23.52
CA VAL A 482 -11.44 -44.06 22.62
C VAL A 482 -12.57 -43.08 22.93
N LEU A 483 -12.86 -42.17 22.02
CA LEU A 483 -13.87 -41.13 22.22
C LEU A 483 -15.28 -41.69 22.11
N ALA A 484 -15.50 -42.58 21.16
CA ALA A 484 -16.71 -43.37 21.03
C ALA A 484 -16.35 -44.74 20.45
N SER A 485 -17.10 -45.75 20.85
CA SER A 485 -16.96 -47.13 20.36
C SER A 485 -18.29 -47.62 19.83
N GLY A 486 -18.27 -48.52 18.83
CA GLY A 486 -19.49 -49.18 18.36
C GLY A 486 -20.48 -48.25 17.64
N GLN A 487 -20.06 -47.07 17.20
CA GLN A 487 -20.97 -46.09 16.62
C GLN A 487 -21.40 -46.52 15.22
N SER A 488 -22.67 -46.26 14.88
CA SER A 488 -23.13 -46.38 13.50
C SER A 488 -22.36 -45.38 12.63
N PRO A 489 -21.83 -45.79 11.46
CA PRO A 489 -21.04 -44.93 10.58
C PRO A 489 -21.78 -43.67 10.10
N ALA A 490 -23.11 -43.66 10.17
CA ALA A 490 -23.94 -42.55 9.73
C ALA A 490 -24.10 -41.42 10.78
N VAL A 491 -23.73 -41.67 12.04
CA VAL A 491 -24.05 -40.78 13.18
C VAL A 491 -22.89 -39.81 13.45
N GLU A 492 -23.21 -38.52 13.54
CA GLU A 492 -22.26 -37.51 14.04
C GLU A 492 -21.98 -37.74 15.53
N TYR A 493 -20.70 -37.71 15.91
CA TYR A 493 -20.29 -37.75 17.29
C TYR A 493 -19.84 -36.37 17.75
N THR A 494 -20.27 -35.95 18.95
CA THR A 494 -19.81 -34.69 19.55
C THR A 494 -18.59 -34.95 20.44
N TYR A 495 -17.41 -34.65 19.92
CA TYR A 495 -16.18 -34.65 20.70
C TYR A 495 -16.17 -33.47 21.68
N THR A 496 -16.19 -33.77 22.97
CA THR A 496 -15.98 -32.80 24.04
C THR A 496 -14.57 -33.01 24.63
N PRO A 497 -13.63 -32.06 24.44
CA PRO A 497 -12.27 -32.22 24.94
C PRO A 497 -12.23 -32.21 26.47
N ILE A 498 -11.34 -33.03 27.05
CA ILE A 498 -11.09 -33.11 28.49
C ILE A 498 -9.66 -32.69 28.82
N SER A 499 -9.34 -32.52 30.11
CA SER A 499 -8.00 -32.09 30.55
C SER A 499 -6.85 -32.97 30.03
N GLY A 500 -7.07 -34.28 29.87
CA GLY A 500 -6.08 -35.22 29.33
C GLY A 500 -5.78 -35.02 27.84
N ASP A 501 -6.65 -34.35 27.10
CA ASP A 501 -6.47 -34.09 25.67
C ASP A 501 -5.63 -32.83 25.41
N LYS A 502 -5.30 -32.04 26.44
CA LYS A 502 -4.62 -30.75 26.29
C LYS A 502 -3.29 -30.89 25.54
N GLY A 503 -3.07 -29.98 24.58
CA GLY A 503 -1.86 -29.91 23.76
C GLY A 503 -2.08 -30.43 22.34
N ASP A 504 -1.00 -30.86 21.71
CA ASP A 504 -1.06 -31.44 20.37
C ASP A 504 -1.59 -32.87 20.45
N VAL A 505 -2.62 -33.14 19.67
CA VAL A 505 -3.31 -34.43 19.62
C VAL A 505 -3.43 -34.89 18.18
N THR A 506 -3.56 -36.20 18.03
CA THR A 506 -3.84 -36.83 16.75
C THR A 506 -5.10 -37.67 16.89
N ILE A 507 -6.06 -37.47 15.99
CA ILE A 507 -7.27 -38.30 15.90
C ILE A 507 -7.25 -39.13 14.63
N HIS A 508 -7.74 -40.35 14.73
CA HIS A 508 -8.12 -41.17 13.59
C HIS A 508 -9.37 -41.98 13.92
N ALA A 509 -10.08 -42.42 12.89
CA ALA A 509 -11.16 -43.38 13.01
C ALA A 509 -10.66 -44.79 12.68
N GLU A 510 -11.24 -45.79 13.33
CA GLU A 510 -11.02 -47.21 13.04
C GLU A 510 -12.38 -47.88 12.84
N ALA A 511 -12.46 -48.81 11.89
CA ALA A 511 -13.66 -49.58 11.61
C ALA A 511 -13.31 -51.02 11.24
N ASN A 512 -14.28 -51.93 11.35
CA ASN A 512 -14.15 -53.30 10.86
C ASN A 512 -14.95 -53.48 9.56
N PHE A 513 -14.34 -54.13 8.59
CA PHE A 513 -14.95 -54.54 7.32
C PHE A 513 -14.61 -56.00 7.06
N GLY A 514 -15.57 -56.91 7.22
CA GLY A 514 -15.37 -58.34 6.93
C GLY A 514 -14.24 -59.00 7.74
N GLY A 515 -13.99 -58.53 8.96
CA GLY A 515 -12.87 -59.00 9.81
C GLY A 515 -11.55 -58.26 9.60
N ILE A 516 -11.48 -57.34 8.63
CA ILE A 516 -10.30 -56.52 8.34
C ILE A 516 -10.47 -55.15 9.00
N LYS A 517 -9.45 -54.75 9.76
CA LYS A 517 -9.39 -53.41 10.36
C LYS A 517 -9.04 -52.36 9.30
N VAL A 518 -9.90 -51.36 9.16
CA VAL A 518 -9.71 -50.19 8.29
C VAL A 518 -9.48 -48.95 9.15
N VAL A 519 -8.52 -48.12 8.77
CA VAL A 519 -8.08 -46.95 9.56
C VAL A 519 -8.08 -45.71 8.69
N SER A 520 -8.59 -44.59 9.21
CA SER A 520 -8.55 -43.32 8.48
C SER A 520 -7.17 -42.68 8.50
N ASP A 521 -6.95 -41.70 7.61
CA ASP A 521 -5.83 -40.76 7.76
C ASP A 521 -5.87 -40.13 9.16
N LYS A 522 -4.67 -39.92 9.72
CA LYS A 522 -4.48 -39.27 11.02
C LYS A 522 -4.57 -37.75 10.85
N ILE A 523 -5.38 -37.10 11.68
CA ILE A 523 -5.53 -35.64 11.68
C ILE A 523 -4.90 -35.10 12.95
N SER A 524 -3.86 -34.27 12.79
CA SER A 524 -3.20 -33.60 13.91
C SER A 524 -3.76 -32.20 14.12
N PHE A 525 -4.13 -31.90 15.36
CA PHE A 525 -4.73 -30.63 15.79
C PHE A 525 -4.35 -30.32 17.24
N LYS A 526 -4.75 -29.16 17.75
CA LYS A 526 -4.42 -28.72 19.11
C LYS A 526 -5.68 -28.56 19.96
N VAL A 527 -5.67 -29.10 21.16
CA VAL A 527 -6.72 -28.86 22.17
C VAL A 527 -6.22 -27.82 23.17
N TYR A 528 -6.98 -26.74 23.32
CA TYR A 528 -6.70 -25.68 24.28
C TYR A 528 -7.94 -25.39 25.13
N LEU A 529 -7.87 -25.76 26.40
CA LEU A 529 -8.95 -25.58 27.39
C LEU A 529 -8.73 -24.40 28.34
N GLY A 530 -7.69 -23.60 28.09
CA GLY A 530 -7.43 -22.39 28.88
C GLY A 530 -8.25 -21.20 28.42
N THR A 531 -8.08 -20.07 29.11
CA THR A 531 -8.63 -18.78 28.70
C THR A 531 -8.02 -18.34 27.38
N ILE A 532 -8.86 -17.97 26.42
CA ILE A 532 -8.42 -17.35 25.16
C ILE A 532 -8.65 -15.85 25.20
N TYR A 533 -7.74 -15.11 24.59
CA TYR A 533 -7.82 -13.66 24.48
C TYR A 533 -8.18 -13.24 23.06
N GLY A 534 -9.18 -12.39 22.93
CA GLY A 534 -9.54 -11.74 21.68
C GLY A 534 -8.69 -10.49 21.42
N PRO A 535 -8.85 -9.86 20.24
CA PRO A 535 -8.20 -8.59 19.95
C PRO A 535 -8.60 -7.51 20.97
N LYS A 536 -7.72 -6.52 21.17
CA LYS A 536 -7.91 -5.43 22.13
C LYS A 536 -7.73 -4.07 21.44
N ALA A 537 -8.36 -3.05 22.02
CA ALA A 537 -8.17 -1.67 21.58
C ALA A 537 -6.81 -1.13 22.02
N VAL A 538 -6.10 -0.45 21.12
CA VAL A 538 -4.85 0.26 21.46
C VAL A 538 -5.11 1.63 22.09
N ILE A 539 -6.23 2.25 21.72
CA ILE A 539 -6.66 3.56 22.18
C ILE A 539 -8.17 3.71 21.99
N ALA A 540 -8.79 4.72 22.62
CA ALA A 540 -10.17 5.09 22.36
C ALA A 540 -10.38 5.42 20.86
N LYS A 541 -11.49 4.97 20.30
CA LYS A 541 -11.77 4.99 18.86
C LYS A 541 -11.64 6.38 18.23
N ASP A 542 -12.16 7.40 18.90
CA ASP A 542 -12.14 8.82 18.49
C ASP A 542 -10.72 9.41 18.45
N LYS A 543 -9.79 8.87 19.26
CA LYS A 543 -8.39 9.31 19.31
C LYS A 543 -7.47 8.60 18.32
N PHE A 544 -7.96 7.54 17.66
CA PHE A 544 -7.11 6.73 16.79
C PHE A 544 -6.67 7.47 15.51
N ILE A 545 -7.59 8.15 14.81
CA ILE A 545 -7.25 8.90 13.59
C ILE A 545 -6.24 10.02 13.87
N PRO A 546 -6.40 10.86 14.92
CA PRO A 546 -5.39 11.85 15.28
C PRO A 546 -3.99 11.24 15.49
N MET A 547 -3.88 10.19 16.32
CA MET A 547 -2.61 9.50 16.57
C MET A 547 -2.01 8.91 15.28
N ALA A 548 -2.83 8.23 14.48
CA ALA A 548 -2.39 7.65 13.21
C ALA A 548 -1.93 8.73 12.23
N SER A 549 -2.62 9.87 12.18
CA SER A 549 -2.30 11.00 11.31
C SER A 549 -0.95 11.65 11.67
N GLU A 550 -0.63 11.77 12.95
CA GLU A 550 0.66 12.28 13.42
C GLU A 550 1.80 11.34 13.00
N LEU A 551 1.65 10.03 13.25
CA LEU A 551 2.62 9.02 12.81
C LEU A 551 2.77 9.02 11.28
N ALA A 552 1.66 9.15 10.55
CA ALA A 552 1.62 9.19 9.11
C ALA A 552 2.37 10.40 8.53
N LYS A 553 2.19 11.60 9.12
CA LYS A 553 2.90 12.83 8.71
C LYS A 553 4.41 12.71 8.93
N VAL A 554 4.83 12.22 10.09
CA VAL A 554 6.25 11.98 10.37
C VAL A 554 6.82 10.96 9.38
N SER A 555 6.05 9.92 9.06
CA SER A 555 6.46 8.89 8.11
C SER A 555 6.49 9.42 6.66
N GLN A 556 5.54 10.25 6.26
CA GLN A 556 5.49 10.89 4.95
C GLN A 556 6.72 11.77 4.73
N ALA A 557 7.14 12.57 5.72
CA ALA A 557 8.32 13.42 5.60
C ALA A 557 9.60 12.61 5.30
N LYS A 558 9.69 11.38 5.85
CA LYS A 558 10.84 10.48 5.67
C LYS A 558 10.78 9.62 4.40
N THR A 559 9.60 9.12 4.08
CA THR A 559 9.43 8.09 3.04
C THR A 559 8.81 8.64 1.76
N GLY A 560 8.10 9.76 1.85
CA GLY A 560 7.23 10.34 0.82
C GLY A 560 6.02 9.50 0.45
N MET A 561 5.63 8.54 1.30
CA MET A 561 4.33 7.85 1.19
C MET A 561 3.22 8.75 1.74
N SER A 562 2.10 8.87 1.02
CA SER A 562 0.90 9.60 1.41
C SER A 562 0.52 9.31 2.87
N ALA A 563 0.42 10.34 3.69
CA ALA A 563 -0.06 10.27 5.05
C ALA A 563 -1.55 9.87 5.09
N ALA A 564 -2.34 10.30 4.10
CA ALA A 564 -3.73 9.90 3.94
C ALA A 564 -3.86 8.38 3.76
N LEU A 565 -3.09 7.81 2.83
CA LEU A 565 -3.08 6.37 2.54
C LEU A 565 -2.67 5.56 3.77
N GLN A 566 -1.60 5.97 4.45
CA GLN A 566 -1.11 5.27 5.64
C GLN A 566 -2.12 5.28 6.78
N THR A 567 -2.76 6.43 7.02
CA THR A 567 -3.80 6.58 8.05
C THR A 567 -5.00 5.70 7.73
N ALA A 568 -5.46 5.71 6.47
CA ALA A 568 -6.57 4.88 6.00
C ALA A 568 -6.26 3.38 6.14
N GLN A 569 -5.03 2.94 5.80
CA GLN A 569 -4.60 1.56 6.02
C GLN A 569 -4.68 1.20 7.50
N ALA A 570 -4.06 1.98 8.40
CA ALA A 570 -4.06 1.67 9.82
C ALA A 570 -5.50 1.58 10.39
N VAL A 571 -6.40 2.46 9.95
CA VAL A 571 -7.83 2.42 10.30
C VAL A 571 -8.50 1.15 9.81
N LEU A 572 -8.29 0.77 8.55
CA LEU A 572 -8.91 -0.40 7.93
C LEU A 572 -8.41 -1.71 8.58
N GLU A 573 -7.09 -1.84 8.78
CA GLU A 573 -6.46 -3.06 9.30
C GLU A 573 -6.84 -3.35 10.75
N THR A 574 -7.13 -2.31 11.54
CA THR A 574 -7.38 -2.45 12.98
C THR A 574 -8.80 -2.08 13.40
N GLY A 575 -9.67 -1.71 12.45
CA GLY A 575 -11.01 -1.19 12.77
C GLY A 575 -10.93 0.00 13.73
N PHE A 576 -10.22 1.07 13.35
CA PHE A 576 -9.98 2.26 14.19
C PHE A 576 -9.21 1.94 15.48
N GLY A 577 -8.21 1.07 15.41
CA GLY A 577 -7.38 0.66 16.54
C GLY A 577 -8.06 -0.27 17.53
N GLN A 578 -9.28 -0.73 17.26
CA GLN A 578 -10.09 -1.52 18.20
C GLN A 578 -9.81 -3.03 18.13
N LEU A 579 -9.26 -3.49 17.01
CA LEU A 579 -9.08 -4.90 16.69
C LEU A 579 -7.59 -5.27 16.54
N VAL A 580 -6.72 -4.74 17.41
CA VAL A 580 -5.28 -5.05 17.35
C VAL A 580 -5.03 -6.47 17.85
N PRO A 581 -4.22 -7.28 17.14
CA PRO A 581 -3.94 -8.66 17.54
C PRO A 581 -3.37 -8.76 18.96
N VAL A 582 -3.86 -9.76 19.69
CA VAL A 582 -3.38 -10.16 21.02
C VAL A 582 -2.96 -11.61 20.91
N ASP A 583 -1.93 -11.99 21.66
CA ASP A 583 -1.58 -13.39 21.79
C ASP A 583 -2.74 -14.15 22.45
N LYS A 584 -3.32 -15.05 21.66
CA LYS A 584 -4.50 -15.84 21.99
C LYS A 584 -4.38 -16.59 23.31
N TYR A 585 -3.17 -16.97 23.74
CA TYR A 585 -2.95 -17.83 24.89
C TYR A 585 -2.44 -17.10 26.13
N THR A 586 -1.68 -16.03 25.95
CA THR A 586 -1.04 -15.28 27.04
C THR A 586 -1.70 -13.92 27.30
N GLY A 587 -2.47 -13.40 26.34
CA GLY A 587 -3.08 -12.07 26.44
C GLY A 587 -2.10 -10.94 26.15
N LEU A 588 -0.86 -11.26 25.72
CA LEU A 588 0.17 -10.30 25.37
C LEU A 588 -0.26 -9.45 24.17
N PHE A 589 -0.17 -8.14 24.31
CA PHE A 589 -0.58 -7.22 23.26
C PHE A 589 0.50 -7.06 22.18
N SER A 590 0.12 -7.08 20.90
CA SER A 590 1.10 -7.02 19.80
C SER A 590 1.50 -5.61 19.37
N ASN A 591 0.66 -4.60 19.62
CA ASN A 591 0.77 -3.27 19.02
C ASN A 591 0.83 -3.26 17.48
N ASN A 592 0.41 -4.34 16.80
CA ASN A 592 0.50 -4.48 15.34
C ASN A 592 -0.64 -3.73 14.62
N LEU A 593 -0.34 -2.57 14.06
CA LEU A 593 -1.33 -1.70 13.41
C LEU A 593 -1.64 -2.05 11.95
N PHE A 594 -0.94 -3.03 11.37
CA PHE A 594 -0.99 -3.31 9.93
C PHE A 594 -1.17 -4.80 9.62
N GLY A 595 -1.55 -5.62 10.62
CA GLY A 595 -1.80 -7.05 10.45
C GLY A 595 -0.59 -7.86 9.93
N ILE A 596 0.64 -7.37 10.11
CA ILE A 596 1.81 -7.98 9.48
C ILE A 596 2.10 -9.34 10.14
N LYS A 597 2.07 -10.41 9.35
CA LYS A 597 2.39 -11.78 9.80
C LYS A 597 3.90 -11.97 10.03
N GLY A 598 4.25 -12.91 10.92
CA GLY A 598 5.61 -13.33 11.22
C GLY A 598 6.14 -12.85 12.58
N THR A 599 7.47 -12.66 12.66
CA THR A 599 8.17 -12.23 13.88
C THR A 599 8.68 -10.81 13.72
N GLY A 600 8.29 -9.93 14.65
CA GLY A 600 8.74 -8.54 14.72
C GLY A 600 9.79 -8.31 15.80
N PRO A 601 10.19 -7.05 16.04
CA PRO A 601 11.23 -6.70 17.01
C PRO A 601 10.92 -7.10 18.46
N ALA A 602 9.65 -7.26 18.84
CA ALA A 602 9.26 -7.76 20.16
C ALA A 602 8.77 -9.22 20.12
N GLY A 603 9.11 -9.96 19.07
CA GLY A 603 8.70 -11.36 18.88
C GLY A 603 7.42 -11.49 18.05
N SER A 604 6.62 -12.50 18.36
CA SER A 604 5.38 -12.81 17.66
C SER A 604 4.25 -13.08 18.66
N VAL A 605 3.03 -12.68 18.30
CA VAL A 605 1.82 -13.13 19.00
C VAL A 605 1.10 -14.17 18.15
N THR A 606 0.52 -15.17 18.78
CA THR A 606 -0.33 -16.15 18.11
C THR A 606 -1.75 -15.65 18.04
N SER A 607 -2.34 -15.54 16.85
CA SER A 607 -3.76 -15.19 16.68
C SER A 607 -4.44 -16.08 15.65
N ASN A 608 -5.77 -16.08 15.63
CA ASN A 608 -6.54 -16.91 14.72
C ASN A 608 -6.46 -16.39 13.28
N THR A 609 -6.19 -17.29 12.34
CA THR A 609 -6.46 -17.12 10.90
C THR A 609 -7.33 -18.28 10.42
N TRP A 610 -7.81 -18.20 9.19
CA TRP A 610 -8.52 -19.29 8.53
C TRP A 610 -7.65 -19.92 7.45
N GLU A 611 -7.78 -21.22 7.27
CA GLU A 611 -7.14 -22.02 6.21
C GLU A 611 -8.19 -22.92 5.56
N VAL A 612 -8.02 -23.23 4.28
CA VAL A 612 -8.93 -24.14 3.56
C VAL A 612 -8.20 -25.46 3.31
N TYR A 613 -8.70 -26.55 3.92
CA TYR A 613 -8.21 -27.91 3.67
C TYR A 613 -9.33 -28.74 3.04
N ASN A 614 -9.06 -29.32 1.86
CA ASN A 614 -10.03 -30.11 1.11
C ASN A 614 -11.38 -29.39 0.88
N GLY A 615 -11.35 -28.07 0.67
CA GLY A 615 -12.55 -27.24 0.45
C GLY A 615 -13.30 -26.83 1.72
N VAL A 616 -12.85 -27.23 2.90
CA VAL A 616 -13.45 -26.85 4.20
C VAL A 616 -12.57 -25.83 4.90
N THR A 617 -13.17 -24.79 5.47
CA THR A 617 -12.47 -23.72 6.19
C THR A 617 -12.28 -24.09 7.66
N TYR A 618 -11.06 -23.98 8.16
CA TYR A 618 -10.70 -24.26 9.55
C TYR A 618 -10.00 -23.06 10.18
N ARG A 619 -10.26 -22.83 11.48
CA ARG A 619 -9.54 -21.82 12.28
C ARG A 619 -8.23 -22.41 12.80
N VAL A 620 -7.12 -21.82 12.40
CA VAL A 620 -5.78 -22.23 12.82
C VAL A 620 -5.04 -21.07 13.47
N ASP A 621 -3.97 -21.40 14.18
CA ASP A 621 -3.06 -20.40 14.73
C ASP A 621 -2.10 -19.87 13.66
N ALA A 622 -1.89 -18.56 13.65
CA ALA A 622 -0.85 -17.88 12.86
C ALA A 622 -0.06 -16.90 13.74
N GLY A 623 1.22 -16.74 13.43
CA GLY A 623 2.09 -15.75 14.06
C GLY A 623 1.94 -14.38 13.42
N PHE A 624 1.70 -13.36 14.24
CA PHE A 624 1.69 -11.95 13.87
C PHE A 624 2.84 -11.23 14.57
N ARG A 625 3.46 -10.27 13.88
CA ARG A 625 4.57 -9.51 14.45
C ARG A 625 4.11 -8.78 15.71
N ALA A 626 4.96 -8.80 16.74
CA ALA A 626 4.77 -8.06 17.97
C ALA A 626 5.76 -6.91 18.07
N TYR A 627 5.32 -5.81 18.68
CA TYR A 627 6.06 -4.56 18.82
C TYR A 627 5.96 -4.03 20.25
N LYS A 628 7.01 -3.30 20.66
CA LYS A 628 7.04 -2.62 21.96
C LYS A 628 5.96 -1.53 22.06
N ASP A 629 5.73 -0.85 20.95
CA ASP A 629 4.75 0.23 20.81
C ASP A 629 4.25 0.35 19.36
N VAL A 630 3.25 1.21 19.15
CA VAL A 630 2.66 1.47 17.83
C VAL A 630 3.62 2.18 16.87
N ALA A 631 4.56 2.99 17.38
CA ALA A 631 5.54 3.69 16.54
C ALA A 631 6.50 2.71 15.87
N THR A 632 6.92 1.68 16.62
CA THR A 632 7.75 0.58 16.10
C THR A 632 6.98 -0.26 15.07
N SER A 633 5.68 -0.51 15.28
CA SER A 633 4.83 -1.16 14.27
C SER A 633 4.76 -0.35 12.97
N TRP A 634 4.64 0.98 13.08
CA TRP A 634 4.61 1.88 11.93
C TRP A 634 5.92 1.89 11.15
N ALA A 635 7.04 1.95 11.86
CA ALA A 635 8.37 1.89 11.24
C ALA A 635 8.60 0.56 10.50
N ASP A 636 8.27 -0.57 11.14
CA ASP A 636 8.40 -1.90 10.53
C ASP A 636 7.50 -2.07 9.30
N HIS A 637 6.31 -1.46 9.30
CA HIS A 637 5.46 -1.42 8.11
C HIS A 637 6.16 -0.74 6.93
N LYS A 638 6.93 0.33 7.16
CA LYS A 638 7.67 0.99 6.07
C LYS A 638 8.80 0.11 5.54
N GLU A 639 9.52 -0.59 6.42
CA GLU A 639 10.53 -1.57 6.00
C GLU A 639 9.90 -2.73 5.22
N PHE A 640 8.72 -3.19 5.63
CA PHE A 640 7.98 -4.22 4.91
C PHE A 640 7.63 -3.82 3.47
N LEU A 641 7.31 -2.54 3.25
CA LEU A 641 6.98 -1.98 1.92
C LEU A 641 8.21 -1.69 1.04
N LYS A 642 9.44 -1.96 1.52
CA LYS A 642 10.66 -1.92 0.68
C LYS A 642 10.93 -3.21 -0.09
N LYS A 643 10.16 -4.28 0.15
CA LYS A 643 10.30 -5.53 -0.60
C LYS A 643 10.03 -5.30 -2.09
N GLU A 644 10.69 -6.09 -2.93
CA GLU A 644 10.64 -6.03 -4.40
C GLU A 644 9.21 -6.03 -4.98
N ARG A 645 8.30 -6.81 -4.40
CA ARG A 645 6.89 -6.83 -4.82
C ARG A 645 6.18 -5.48 -4.73
N TYR A 646 6.72 -4.51 -3.98
CA TYR A 646 6.18 -3.16 -3.76
C TYR A 646 6.91 -2.08 -4.56
N ASP A 647 7.73 -2.43 -5.56
CA ASP A 647 8.48 -1.45 -6.36
C ASP A 647 7.54 -0.47 -7.07
N ASN A 648 6.49 -0.99 -7.70
CA ASN A 648 5.44 -0.19 -8.36
C ASN A 648 4.73 0.73 -7.37
N LEU A 649 4.55 0.31 -6.11
CA LEU A 649 3.98 1.17 -5.07
C LEU A 649 4.89 2.38 -4.81
N ARG A 650 6.21 2.18 -4.68
CA ARG A 650 7.13 3.28 -4.32
C ARG A 650 7.17 4.41 -5.36
N ALA A 651 6.91 4.09 -6.63
CA ALA A 651 6.77 5.08 -7.69
C ALA A 651 5.55 6.00 -7.51
N VAL A 652 4.43 5.46 -7.01
CA VAL A 652 3.13 6.17 -6.97
C VAL A 652 2.59 6.44 -5.56
N MET A 653 3.26 5.98 -4.50
CA MET A 653 2.77 6.03 -3.11
C MET A 653 2.59 7.45 -2.55
N HIS A 654 3.07 8.47 -3.26
CA HIS A 654 2.80 9.87 -2.95
C HIS A 654 1.34 10.25 -3.24
N ASP A 655 0.69 9.56 -4.19
CA ASP A 655 -0.73 9.69 -4.48
C ASP A 655 -1.51 8.55 -3.79
N PRO A 656 -2.52 8.87 -2.96
CA PRO A 656 -3.25 7.85 -2.22
C PRO A 656 -4.11 6.92 -3.10
N ILE A 657 -4.59 7.39 -4.25
CA ILE A 657 -5.49 6.61 -5.12
C ILE A 657 -4.65 5.57 -5.89
N GLN A 658 -3.58 6.03 -6.55
CA GLN A 658 -2.66 5.16 -7.26
C GLN A 658 -1.93 4.22 -6.29
N GLY A 659 -1.52 4.73 -5.12
CA GLY A 659 -0.90 3.93 -4.07
C GLY A 659 -1.79 2.81 -3.53
N ALA A 660 -3.10 3.06 -3.38
CA ALA A 660 -4.05 2.03 -2.94
C ALA A 660 -4.17 0.87 -3.95
N TRP A 661 -4.22 1.17 -5.25
CA TRP A 661 -4.21 0.17 -6.31
C TRP A 661 -2.87 -0.58 -6.37
N ALA A 662 -1.74 0.14 -6.29
CA ALA A 662 -0.42 -0.47 -6.27
C ALA A 662 -0.22 -1.42 -5.07
N LEU A 663 -0.77 -1.10 -3.89
CA LEU A 663 -0.80 -2.02 -2.73
C LEU A 663 -1.57 -3.31 -3.04
N LYS A 664 -2.77 -3.20 -3.61
CA LYS A 664 -3.58 -4.37 -4.00
C LYS A 664 -2.86 -5.21 -5.04
N THR A 665 -2.31 -4.58 -6.09
CA THR A 665 -1.64 -5.26 -7.19
C THR A 665 -0.35 -5.93 -6.74
N ALA A 666 0.36 -5.31 -5.80
CA ALA A 666 1.48 -5.94 -5.11
C ALA A 666 1.06 -7.11 -4.22
N GLY A 667 -0.23 -7.32 -3.95
CA GLY A 667 -0.81 -8.41 -3.16
C GLY A 667 -0.79 -8.16 -1.64
N TYR A 668 -0.88 -6.89 -1.21
CA TYR A 668 -0.98 -6.53 0.21
C TYR A 668 -2.25 -7.12 0.85
N ALA A 669 -3.37 -7.09 0.11
CA ALA A 669 -4.65 -7.65 0.49
C ALA A 669 -5.24 -8.52 -0.63
N THR A 670 -5.97 -9.57 -0.27
CA THR A 670 -6.72 -10.43 -1.21
C THR A 670 -8.12 -9.89 -1.52
N ASP A 671 -8.59 -8.91 -0.75
CA ASP A 671 -9.90 -8.28 -0.95
C ASP A 671 -9.88 -7.40 -2.21
N PRO A 672 -10.70 -7.70 -3.24
CA PRO A 672 -10.75 -6.91 -4.46
C PRO A 672 -11.23 -5.47 -4.24
N GLN A 673 -11.98 -5.21 -3.16
CA GLN A 673 -12.49 -3.88 -2.80
C GLN A 673 -11.53 -3.11 -1.88
N TYR A 674 -10.33 -3.65 -1.58
CA TYR A 674 -9.37 -3.00 -0.68
C TYR A 674 -9.04 -1.55 -1.07
N PRO A 675 -8.73 -1.22 -2.34
CA PRO A 675 -8.44 0.16 -2.73
C PRO A 675 -9.64 1.09 -2.52
N ILE A 676 -10.85 0.61 -2.86
CA ILE A 676 -12.10 1.37 -2.72
C ILE A 676 -12.41 1.68 -1.25
N LYS A 677 -12.18 0.72 -0.35
CA LYS A 677 -12.33 0.92 1.10
C LYS A 677 -11.36 1.97 1.63
N LEU A 678 -10.11 1.97 1.17
CA LEU A 678 -9.13 3.00 1.54
C LEU A 678 -9.55 4.38 1.02
N MET A 679 -9.91 4.50 -0.25
CA MET A 679 -10.38 5.76 -0.84
C MET A 679 -11.60 6.32 -0.10
N LYS A 680 -12.55 5.44 0.27
CA LYS A 680 -13.70 5.82 1.08
C LYS A 680 -13.29 6.40 2.44
N LEU A 681 -12.37 5.76 3.15
CA LEU A 681 -11.86 6.29 4.43
C LEU A 681 -11.15 7.63 4.24
N ILE A 682 -10.36 7.79 3.18
CA ILE A 682 -9.67 9.05 2.88
C ILE A 682 -10.68 10.18 2.67
N LYS A 683 -11.76 9.92 1.93
CA LYS A 683 -12.84 10.87 1.68
C LYS A 683 -13.65 11.18 2.93
N ASP A 684 -14.16 10.15 3.61
CA ASP A 684 -15.07 10.29 4.75
C ASP A 684 -14.43 11.06 5.92
N TYR A 685 -13.11 10.95 6.09
CA TYR A 685 -12.37 11.62 7.17
C TYR A 685 -11.49 12.79 6.69
N ASN A 686 -11.66 13.22 5.44
CA ASN A 686 -10.88 14.31 4.82
C ASN A 686 -9.36 14.14 5.01
N LEU A 687 -8.87 12.90 4.93
CA LEU A 687 -7.48 12.58 5.23
C LEU A 687 -6.51 13.13 4.18
N LEU A 688 -7.00 13.49 3.00
CA LEU A 688 -6.19 14.08 1.95
C LEU A 688 -5.52 15.39 2.39
N GLU A 689 -6.10 16.14 3.34
CA GLU A 689 -5.46 17.32 3.92
C GLU A 689 -4.13 17.01 4.62
N LEU A 690 -3.93 15.76 5.05
CA LEU A 690 -2.66 15.31 5.63
C LEU A 690 -1.53 15.32 4.60
N ASP A 691 -1.86 15.20 3.31
CA ASP A 691 -0.88 15.15 2.21
C ASP A 691 -0.50 16.52 1.68
N LYS A 692 -1.21 17.59 2.07
CA LYS A 692 -0.88 18.94 1.64
C LYS A 692 0.45 19.39 2.23
N VAL A 693 1.38 19.72 1.36
CA VAL A 693 2.67 20.29 1.71
C VAL A 693 2.66 21.78 1.45
N LYS A 694 3.34 22.52 2.32
CA LYS A 694 3.70 23.91 2.09
C LYS A 694 5.12 23.91 1.55
N PHE A 695 5.34 24.58 0.42
CA PHE A 695 6.65 24.75 -0.16
C PHE A 695 7.24 26.09 0.28
#